data_AF-A6NRW4-F1
#
_entry.id   AF-A6NRW4-F1
#
_cell.length_a   1.000
_cell.length_b   1.000
_cell.length_c   1.000
_cell.angle_alpha   90.00
_cell.angle_beta   90.00
_cell.angle_gamma   90.00
#
_symmetry.space_group_name_H-M   'P 1'
#
loop_
_entity.id
_entity.type
_entity.pdbx_description
1 polymer ?
#
loop_
_entity_poly.entity_id
_entity_poly.type
_entity_poly.pdbx_seq_one_letter_code
_entity_poly.pdbx_strand_id
1 'polypeptide(L)'
;MRENKERIRNIFNGGHKRPGRWLLPLAVLVILFCCFALVSCQRQESTPSLAMDTQYYDENGNYIEIPALALPEGEEPTEGITEINETLSELRAFYQPVLAGRAEDAGLASRENQCILYPTETERYLNLLFFRNVYHTDLNTGHITSLVYDKQEGVQVTLDQALEMVGQTEEGLIQALAEQYNPILAEEIPGIRVCIQNQALEGFRMGQDGQPVFYLTARVDDAADGAEDAISGAEHIYIWSDDSFTQYDQYAVSDLQPLVPAEECLDLEPPLWRQWFFDGGAPEGGFAPLLSAQNRSQLETLYGAVAHQMGFNETELAPSIDQASPTLLQAYQQGDYTVAAATFQDAYDTYLVIGVIDDATGSLVDTPYISARQGGTAHAVLFQQDGETCMLYTFNQVNQEVVSGECGAIGLEEGHLLWSWPVQGSLLDGDSQLRSDYDAWCGEYLALMAPGGVDLFQRSQPDAVDGEEPQWIPYTRESFYRAPEQDLPLDVYDAIRVWLEEFNRKEYNPWAIPNASAVWQISSITPEKGKWSGEGETVYSVIARADCEKDLCLKASIRFNHTTGAVSEVLTSAAGSEEELDIGFSYSTYPLTLSDGRTLTLEFEKVPLEEPGNVALVRQVRVWDGNRLLQTIMKGDVREDGVRLYEGIYRHTDKDEVPGAPDLRDINGDGSADLGLLVNKKFPHNVNYAYFLWDDQAEQLRYSGMFFAPPELESSGQIIETEHGGGGLPIRRRYIFLSDHSDMNYGVPLFAGFDSRGSLPPEETTLPIPEEGLTFSFSSGAGAWSTYLTLLPDGTFSGTYSDSDMGSNTVYLCQFQGTFSMFTPMSDHIYDLTLTNLEITTGHPVDEGWIEDGTRYVAAIPYGLNGGNEFSLYLPGTAAEFIPEECRSWNGEAYGLYPGTTLSGYSLYNVRGGYGFFTYDNAAPIGRD
;
A
#
# COMPACT_ATOMS: atom_id res chain seq x y z
N MET A 1 53.12 48.08 9.98
CA MET A 1 54.48 47.48 9.93
C MET A 1 55.51 48.42 10.57
N ARG A 2 55.88 48.22 11.85
CA ARG A 2 57.26 48.39 12.38
C ARG A 2 57.41 48.17 13.89
N GLU A 3 56.34 47.87 14.64
CA GLU A 3 56.43 47.75 16.11
C GLU A 3 56.31 46.31 16.67
N ASN A 4 55.74 45.36 15.93
CA ASN A 4 55.63 43.97 16.41
C ASN A 4 56.85 43.07 16.12
N LYS A 5 57.89 43.58 15.43
CA LYS A 5 59.09 42.79 15.10
C LYS A 5 60.18 42.79 16.18
N GLU A 6 60.11 43.67 17.19
CA GLU A 6 61.16 43.76 18.23
C GLU A 6 60.86 42.94 19.49
N ARG A 7 59.59 42.60 19.78
CA ARG A 7 59.26 41.76 20.96
C ARG A 7 59.62 40.28 20.80
N ILE A 8 59.61 39.76 19.57
CA ILE A 8 59.91 38.33 19.31
C ILE A 8 61.42 38.05 19.34
N ARG A 9 62.27 39.07 19.13
CA ARG A 9 63.73 38.88 19.07
C ARG A 9 64.38 38.69 20.45
N ASN A 10 63.69 39.00 21.55
CA ASN A 10 64.24 38.83 22.90
C ASN A 10 63.99 37.46 23.55
N ILE A 11 63.15 36.60 22.97
CA ILE A 11 62.87 35.27 23.56
C ILE A 11 63.94 34.24 23.16
N PHE A 12 64.61 34.41 22.03
CA PHE A 12 65.53 33.40 21.47
C PHE A 12 67.01 33.56 21.83
N ASN A 13 67.40 34.51 22.70
CA ASN A 13 68.77 34.63 23.18
C ASN A 13 68.81 34.56 24.71
N GLY A 14 69.01 33.37 25.27
CA GLY A 14 69.12 33.24 26.73
C GLY A 14 69.38 31.86 27.30
N GLY A 15 70.46 31.20 26.86
CA GLY A 15 71.35 30.43 27.74
C GLY A 15 70.79 29.35 28.69
N HIS A 16 71.02 28.10 28.30
CA HIS A 16 71.24 26.91 29.13
C HIS A 16 71.05 27.03 30.67
N LYS A 17 69.93 26.52 31.18
CA LYS A 17 69.90 25.79 32.46
C LYS A 17 69.04 24.55 32.33
N ARG A 18 69.65 23.39 32.57
CA ARG A 18 69.01 22.08 32.61
C ARG A 18 67.88 22.08 33.65
N PRO A 19 66.66 21.63 33.33
CA PRO A 19 65.67 21.31 34.34
C PRO A 19 65.81 19.84 34.78
N GLY A 20 65.54 19.60 36.06
CA GLY A 20 66.04 18.47 36.86
C GLY A 20 65.50 17.08 36.48
N ARG A 21 66.26 16.06 36.92
CA ARG A 21 66.04 14.60 36.74
C ARG A 21 64.65 14.06 37.17
N TRP A 22 63.81 14.89 37.78
CA TRP A 22 62.44 14.53 38.19
C TRP A 22 61.36 14.93 37.18
N LEU A 23 61.69 15.71 36.15
CA LEU A 23 60.72 16.09 35.11
C LEU A 23 60.44 14.99 34.11
N LEU A 24 61.39 14.09 33.84
CA LEU A 24 61.17 12.94 32.95
C LEU A 24 60.17 11.91 33.51
N PRO A 25 60.30 11.43 34.77
CA PRO A 25 59.30 10.51 35.31
C PRO A 25 57.94 11.20 35.52
N LEU A 26 57.91 12.49 35.88
CA LEU A 26 56.65 13.23 36.01
C LEU A 26 55.98 13.46 34.65
N ALA A 27 56.75 13.76 33.59
CA ALA A 27 56.22 13.88 32.24
C ALA A 27 55.72 12.53 31.71
N VAL A 28 56.39 11.42 32.01
CA VAL A 28 55.93 10.08 31.63
C VAL A 28 54.67 9.69 32.40
N LEU A 29 54.55 10.05 33.68
CA LEU A 29 53.33 9.82 34.47
C LEU A 29 52.17 10.69 33.98
N VAL A 30 52.42 11.94 33.61
CA VAL A 30 51.40 12.82 33.01
C VAL A 30 51.02 12.32 31.61
N ILE A 31 51.97 11.85 30.79
CA ILE A 31 51.67 11.25 29.48
C ILE A 31 50.88 9.96 29.66
N LEU A 32 51.22 9.08 30.59
CA LEU A 32 50.44 7.87 30.87
C LEU A 32 49.05 8.21 31.44
N PHE A 33 48.92 9.21 32.31
CA PHE A 33 47.62 9.65 32.81
C PHE A 33 46.79 10.34 31.72
N CYS A 34 47.41 11.09 30.82
CA CYS A 34 46.77 11.65 29.64
C CYS A 34 46.42 10.57 28.60
N CYS A 35 47.22 9.52 28.44
CA CYS A 35 46.92 8.39 27.57
C CYS A 35 45.81 7.50 28.17
N PHE A 36 45.74 7.32 29.49
CA PHE A 36 44.60 6.65 30.14
C PHE A 36 43.33 7.52 30.12
N ALA A 37 43.45 8.84 30.22
CA ALA A 37 42.32 9.76 30.04
C ALA A 37 41.86 9.87 28.57
N LEU A 38 42.76 9.68 27.59
CA LEU A 38 42.42 9.63 26.17
C LEU A 38 41.86 8.27 25.72
N VAL A 39 42.16 7.18 26.45
CA VAL A 39 41.52 5.85 26.27
C VAL A 39 40.20 5.75 27.06
N SER A 40 39.93 6.67 27.99
CA SER A 40 38.67 6.76 28.73
C SER A 40 37.66 7.74 28.12
N CYS A 41 37.97 8.33 26.97
CA CYS A 41 36.97 8.93 26.09
C CYS A 41 36.52 7.87 25.07
N GLN A 42 35.89 6.80 25.55
CA GLN A 42 34.88 6.16 24.72
C GLN A 42 33.84 7.25 24.43
N ARG A 43 33.61 7.52 23.15
CA ARG A 43 32.42 8.23 22.71
C ARG A 43 31.29 7.34 23.24
N GLN A 44 30.62 7.78 24.31
CA GLN A 44 29.39 7.13 24.73
C GLN A 44 28.42 7.43 23.61
N GLU A 45 28.23 6.47 22.71
CA GLU A 45 27.25 6.58 21.66
C GLU A 45 25.89 6.79 22.31
N SER A 46 25.25 7.85 21.88
CA SER A 46 23.96 8.31 22.32
C SER A 46 22.91 7.27 21.99
N THR A 47 22.49 6.51 23.01
CA THR A 47 21.39 5.56 22.85
C THR A 47 20.11 6.33 22.57
N PRO A 48 19.38 6.03 21.47
CA PRO A 48 18.10 6.67 21.22
C PRO A 48 17.14 6.32 22.35
N SER A 49 16.40 7.32 22.84
CA SER A 49 15.33 7.10 23.80
C SER A 49 14.02 6.85 23.05
N LEU A 50 13.25 5.87 23.51
CA LEU A 50 11.90 5.64 23.02
C LEU A 50 10.96 6.68 23.62
N ALA A 51 10.31 7.48 22.78
CA ALA A 51 9.29 8.45 23.19
C ALA A 51 7.99 8.12 22.47
N MET A 52 6.85 8.19 23.16
CA MET A 52 5.57 8.02 22.47
C MET A 52 5.30 9.22 21.57
N ASP A 53 5.16 8.98 20.27
CA ASP A 53 4.68 9.99 19.31
C ASP A 53 3.15 9.99 19.28
N THR A 54 2.56 8.81 19.18
CA THR A 54 1.12 8.60 19.21
C THR A 54 0.77 7.53 20.24
N GLN A 55 0.00 7.92 21.26
CA GLN A 55 -0.63 6.99 22.19
C GLN A 55 -2.10 7.37 22.31
N TYR A 56 -2.99 6.48 21.90
CA TYR A 56 -4.43 6.72 21.84
C TYR A 56 -5.20 5.47 22.22
N TYR A 57 -6.16 5.60 23.13
CA TYR A 57 -7.04 4.52 23.55
C TYR A 57 -8.45 5.06 23.66
N ASP A 58 -9.48 4.43 23.10
CA ASP A 58 -10.86 4.86 23.32
C ASP A 58 -11.79 3.76 23.82
N GLU A 59 -13.03 4.14 24.16
CA GLU A 59 -14.03 3.23 24.69
C GLU A 59 -14.56 2.22 23.65
N ASN A 60 -14.29 2.42 22.35
CA ASN A 60 -14.66 1.47 21.28
C ASN A 60 -13.59 0.40 21.05
N GLY A 61 -12.53 0.39 21.85
CA GLY A 61 -11.46 -0.59 21.71
C GLY A 61 -10.43 -0.24 20.63
N ASN A 62 -10.39 1.01 20.15
CA ASN A 62 -9.33 1.48 19.27
C ASN A 62 -8.10 1.81 20.13
N TYR A 63 -7.03 1.05 19.97
CA TYR A 63 -5.81 1.17 20.77
C TYR A 63 -4.61 1.34 19.85
N ILE A 64 -4.06 2.54 19.78
CA ILE A 64 -2.94 2.88 18.89
C ILE A 64 -1.75 3.37 19.72
N GLU A 65 -0.66 2.62 19.65
CA GLU A 65 0.61 2.91 20.32
C GLU A 65 1.72 2.92 19.28
N ILE A 66 2.17 4.11 18.88
CA ILE A 66 3.25 4.28 17.90
C ILE A 66 4.30 5.21 18.53
N PRO A 67 5.50 4.69 18.82
CA PRO A 67 6.57 5.50 19.37
C PRO A 67 7.30 6.27 18.26
N ALA A 68 8.27 7.07 18.66
CA ALA A 68 9.35 7.58 17.83
C ALA A 68 10.68 7.40 18.59
N LEU A 69 11.75 7.16 17.84
CA LEU A 69 13.11 7.15 18.36
C LEU A 69 13.63 8.58 18.44
N ALA A 70 13.81 9.08 19.67
CA ALA A 70 14.30 10.43 19.94
C ALA A 70 15.80 10.44 20.25
N LEU A 71 16.50 11.44 19.72
CA LEU A 71 17.92 11.68 19.99
C LEU A 71 18.15 12.85 20.95
N PRO A 72 19.27 12.86 21.69
CA PRO A 72 19.75 14.02 22.43
C PRO A 72 19.98 15.26 21.53
N GLU A 73 19.78 16.47 22.07
CA GLU A 73 19.95 17.73 21.31
C GLU A 73 21.36 17.86 20.69
N GLY A 74 21.41 18.04 19.36
CA GLY A 74 22.62 18.33 18.60
C GLY A 74 23.30 17.13 17.97
N GLU A 75 22.69 15.95 18.01
CA GLU A 75 23.15 14.74 17.34
C GLU A 75 22.32 14.43 16.09
N GLU A 76 22.99 13.87 15.08
CA GLU A 76 22.37 13.48 13.82
C GLU A 76 21.84 12.04 13.93
N PRO A 77 20.65 11.72 13.39
CA PRO A 77 20.12 10.36 13.36
C PRO A 77 21.01 9.41 12.58
N THR A 78 21.12 8.18 13.07
CA THR A 78 21.68 7.08 12.27
C THR A 78 20.70 6.70 11.17
N GLU A 79 21.18 5.93 10.20
CA GLU A 79 20.35 5.37 9.13
C GLU A 79 19.20 4.54 9.71
N GLY A 80 19.47 3.62 10.64
CA GLY A 80 18.43 2.82 11.28
C GLY A 80 17.41 3.62 12.10
N ILE A 81 17.83 4.72 12.75
CA ILE A 81 16.87 5.63 13.42
C ILE A 81 15.97 6.33 12.40
N THR A 82 16.54 6.70 11.25
CA THR A 82 15.81 7.38 10.17
C THR A 82 14.80 6.43 9.54
N GLU A 83 15.23 5.24 9.13
CA GLU A 83 14.37 4.18 8.56
C GLU A 83 13.24 3.78 9.51
N ILE A 84 13.57 3.49 10.77
CA ILE A 84 12.55 3.11 11.77
C ILE A 84 11.55 4.24 11.97
N ASN A 85 11.99 5.49 12.09
CA ASN A 85 11.06 6.62 12.24
C ASN A 85 10.24 6.89 10.98
N GLU A 86 10.77 6.63 9.77
CA GLU A 86 10.01 6.69 8.53
C GLU A 86 8.91 5.61 8.51
N THR A 87 9.22 4.36 8.84
CA THR A 87 8.22 3.28 8.96
C THR A 87 7.19 3.56 10.04
N LEU A 88 7.60 4.09 11.20
CA LEU A 88 6.68 4.50 12.27
C LEU A 88 5.76 5.65 11.82
N SER A 89 6.26 6.58 11.01
CA SER A 89 5.47 7.66 10.43
C SER A 89 4.45 7.13 9.40
N GLU A 90 4.81 6.14 8.59
CA GLU A 90 3.89 5.46 7.68
C GLU A 90 2.81 4.70 8.42
N LEU A 91 3.19 3.97 9.49
CA LEU A 91 2.25 3.26 10.36
C LEU A 91 1.27 4.25 11.01
N ARG A 92 1.74 5.43 11.45
CA ARG A 92 0.87 6.49 11.95
C ARG A 92 -0.09 7.02 10.89
N ALA A 93 0.39 7.24 9.66
CA ALA A 93 -0.45 7.71 8.57
C ALA A 93 -1.58 6.71 8.25
N PHE A 94 -1.29 5.40 8.33
CA PHE A 94 -2.28 4.34 8.15
C PHE A 94 -3.44 4.43 9.17
N TYR A 95 -3.14 4.74 10.44
CA TYR A 95 -4.15 4.91 11.49
C TYR A 95 -4.73 6.32 11.60
N GLN A 96 -4.29 7.28 10.78
CA GLN A 96 -4.78 8.66 10.83
C GLN A 96 -6.31 8.79 10.77
N PRO A 97 -7.07 7.96 10.02
CA PRO A 97 -8.53 8.01 10.05
C PRO A 97 -9.16 7.57 11.38
N VAL A 98 -8.57 6.57 12.06
CA VAL A 98 -8.97 6.13 13.40
C VAL A 98 -8.70 7.26 14.41
N LEU A 99 -7.50 7.85 14.35
CA LEU A 99 -7.09 8.98 15.20
C LEU A 99 -7.90 10.25 14.96
N ALA A 100 -8.44 10.44 13.74
CA ALA A 100 -9.26 11.59 13.39
C ALA A 100 -10.73 11.46 13.85
N GLY A 101 -11.13 10.31 14.43
CA GLY A 101 -12.52 10.03 14.76
C GLY A 101 -13.43 9.99 13.54
N ARG A 102 -12.88 9.76 12.33
CA ARG A 102 -13.64 9.64 11.08
C ARG A 102 -14.19 8.23 10.88
N ALA A 103 -14.73 7.64 11.94
CA ALA A 103 -15.54 6.44 11.84
C ALA A 103 -16.97 6.88 11.45
N GLU A 104 -17.14 7.36 10.21
CA GLU A 104 -18.46 7.35 9.60
C GLU A 104 -18.77 5.91 9.18
N ASP A 105 -19.94 5.43 9.62
CA ASP A 105 -20.85 4.50 8.97
C ASP A 105 -20.26 3.23 8.30
N ALA A 106 -20.69 2.08 8.82
CA ALA A 106 -20.42 0.73 8.30
C ALA A 106 -18.93 0.32 8.24
N GLY A 107 -18.38 -0.09 9.39
CA GLY A 107 -17.19 -0.96 9.38
C GLY A 107 -16.06 -0.66 10.36
N LEU A 108 -16.32 -0.21 11.59
CA LEU A 108 -15.35 -0.51 12.67
C LEU A 108 -15.15 -2.03 12.84
N ALA A 109 -16.13 -2.81 12.36
CA ALA A 109 -16.07 -4.27 12.28
C ALA A 109 -15.35 -4.81 11.02
N SER A 110 -14.68 -3.99 10.20
CA SER A 110 -13.94 -4.48 9.02
C SER A 110 -12.59 -3.80 8.79
N ARG A 111 -12.20 -2.85 9.65
CA ARG A 111 -10.93 -2.13 9.54
C ARG A 111 -10.05 -2.37 10.76
N GLU A 112 -8.75 -2.57 10.50
CA GLU A 112 -7.74 -2.72 11.54
C GLU A 112 -7.70 -1.47 12.42
N ASN A 113 -7.96 -1.65 13.72
CA ASN A 113 -8.20 -0.57 14.67
C ASN A 113 -7.39 -0.69 15.96
N GLN A 114 -6.56 -1.73 16.07
CA GLN A 114 -5.60 -1.91 17.15
C GLN A 114 -4.18 -2.01 16.61
N CYS A 115 -3.25 -1.33 17.28
CA CYS A 115 -1.80 -1.35 17.09
C CYS A 115 -1.15 -1.21 18.47
N ILE A 116 -0.90 -2.33 19.14
CA ILE A 116 -0.44 -2.39 20.53
C ILE A 116 1.06 -2.67 20.55
N LEU A 117 1.83 -1.80 21.21
CA LEU A 117 3.29 -1.88 21.29
C LEU A 117 3.74 -2.76 22.46
N TYR A 118 4.63 -3.69 22.17
CA TYR A 118 5.42 -4.46 23.13
C TYR A 118 6.91 -4.10 22.95
N PRO A 119 7.39 -3.02 23.60
CA PRO A 119 8.77 -2.62 23.45
C PRO A 119 9.63 -3.44 24.40
N THR A 120 10.69 -4.07 23.90
CA THR A 120 11.69 -4.74 24.75
C THR A 120 13.07 -4.20 24.47
N GLU A 121 13.93 -4.24 25.47
CA GLU A 121 15.32 -3.81 25.32
C GLU A 121 16.26 -4.84 25.91
N THR A 122 17.29 -5.18 25.15
CA THR A 122 18.44 -5.96 25.59
C THR A 122 19.65 -5.03 25.71
N GLU A 123 20.82 -5.54 26.10
CA GLU A 123 22.03 -4.70 26.08
C GLU A 123 22.32 -4.11 24.68
N ARG A 124 21.99 -4.84 23.61
CA ARG A 124 22.31 -4.48 22.23
C ARG A 124 21.12 -4.03 21.39
N TYR A 125 19.93 -4.58 21.61
CA TYR A 125 18.79 -4.38 20.72
C TYR A 125 17.65 -3.64 21.42
N LEU A 126 16.99 -2.77 20.68
CA LEU A 126 15.69 -2.22 21.02
C LEU A 126 14.67 -2.83 20.06
N ASN A 127 13.72 -3.60 20.57
CA ASN A 127 12.69 -4.25 19.76
C ASN A 127 11.36 -3.51 19.93
N LEU A 128 10.71 -3.18 18.82
CA LEU A 128 9.36 -2.62 18.76
C LEU A 128 8.47 -3.65 18.06
N LEU A 129 7.76 -4.44 18.86
CA LEU A 129 6.79 -5.41 18.35
C LEU A 129 5.39 -4.79 18.44
N PHE A 130 4.64 -4.80 17.34
CA PHE A 130 3.27 -4.31 17.26
C PHE A 130 2.32 -5.49 17.02
N PHE A 131 1.36 -5.66 17.92
CA PHE A 131 0.21 -6.52 17.69
C PHE A 131 -0.90 -5.69 17.04
N ARG A 132 -1.28 -6.07 15.82
CA ARG A 132 -2.22 -5.34 14.98
C ARG A 132 -3.47 -6.20 14.75
N ASN A 133 -4.66 -5.62 14.90
CA ASN A 133 -5.89 -6.41 14.86
C ASN A 133 -7.12 -5.61 14.38
N VAL A 134 -8.07 -6.32 13.79
CA VAL A 134 -9.42 -5.86 13.42
C VAL A 134 -10.42 -6.40 14.45
N TYR A 135 -11.33 -5.57 14.96
CA TYR A 135 -12.38 -6.03 15.85
C TYR A 135 -13.52 -6.74 15.09
N HIS A 136 -13.73 -8.05 15.29
CA HIS A 136 -14.86 -8.81 14.73
C HIS A 136 -15.71 -9.53 15.80
N THR A 137 -16.96 -9.85 15.45
CA THR A 137 -17.91 -10.57 16.34
C THR A 137 -17.86 -12.09 16.24
N ASP A 138 -17.20 -12.65 15.22
CA ASP A 138 -17.14 -14.08 14.96
C ASP A 138 -15.72 -14.68 15.04
N LEU A 139 -14.67 -14.10 14.45
CA LEU A 139 -13.25 -14.51 14.62
C LEU A 139 -12.31 -13.33 14.27
N ASN A 140 -11.20 -13.13 15.01
CA ASN A 140 -10.26 -11.99 14.83
C ASN A 140 -9.01 -12.41 14.02
N THR A 141 -8.52 -11.55 13.14
CA THR A 141 -7.27 -11.75 12.38
C THR A 141 -6.18 -10.84 12.95
N GLY A 142 -5.44 -11.36 13.93
CA GLY A 142 -4.33 -10.65 14.57
C GLY A 142 -3.03 -10.85 13.80
N HIS A 143 -2.32 -9.77 13.49
CA HIS A 143 -1.05 -9.75 12.76
C HIS A 143 0.07 -9.12 13.60
N ILE A 144 1.32 -9.38 13.21
CA ILE A 144 2.50 -8.81 13.87
C ILE A 144 3.23 -7.89 12.89
N THR A 145 3.75 -6.78 13.41
CA THR A 145 4.74 -5.96 12.71
C THR A 145 5.89 -5.72 13.68
N SER A 146 7.13 -5.86 13.22
CA SER A 146 8.31 -5.75 14.09
C SER A 146 9.38 -4.84 13.51
N LEU A 147 9.94 -3.97 14.36
CA LEU A 147 11.13 -3.16 14.05
C LEU A 147 12.18 -3.40 15.14
N VAL A 148 13.39 -3.78 14.77
CA VAL A 148 14.47 -4.09 15.72
C VAL A 148 15.65 -3.18 15.44
N TYR A 149 16.04 -2.35 16.39
CA TYR A 149 17.18 -1.45 16.28
C TYR A 149 18.41 -2.05 16.97
N ASP A 150 19.52 -2.21 16.24
CA ASP A 150 20.81 -2.54 16.81
C ASP A 150 21.50 -1.27 17.32
N LYS A 151 21.55 -1.11 18.64
CA LYS A 151 22.16 0.06 19.29
C LYS A 151 23.66 0.16 19.09
N GLN A 152 24.32 -0.96 18.80
CA GLN A 152 25.76 -1.01 18.60
C GLN A 152 26.13 -0.63 17.17
N GLU A 153 25.36 -1.12 16.19
CA GLU A 153 25.66 -0.89 14.77
C GLU A 153 24.91 0.31 14.19
N GLY A 154 23.87 0.80 14.88
CA GLY A 154 23.12 2.00 14.49
C GLY A 154 22.15 1.78 13.33
N VAL A 155 21.81 0.51 13.02
CA VAL A 155 20.98 0.08 11.89
C VAL A 155 19.78 -0.74 12.36
N GLN A 156 18.77 -0.88 11.52
CA GLN A 156 17.65 -1.81 11.76
C GLN A 156 18.09 -3.25 11.45
N VAL A 157 17.74 -4.19 12.32
CA VAL A 157 17.88 -5.64 12.08
C VAL A 157 16.71 -6.09 11.21
N THR A 158 17.01 -6.76 10.10
CA THR A 158 16.00 -7.28 9.15
C THR A 158 15.57 -8.70 9.51
N LEU A 159 14.45 -9.16 8.92
CA LEU A 159 13.94 -10.52 9.15
C LEU A 159 14.94 -11.59 8.70
N ASP A 160 15.54 -11.43 7.52
CA ASP A 160 16.59 -12.32 7.02
C ASP A 160 17.78 -12.43 8.01
N GLN A 161 18.20 -11.32 8.62
CA GLN A 161 19.28 -11.32 9.62
C GLN A 161 18.90 -12.12 10.86
N ALA A 162 17.65 -11.98 11.31
CA ALA A 162 17.17 -12.77 12.43
C ALA A 162 17.14 -14.26 12.07
N LEU A 163 16.58 -14.63 10.92
CA LEU A 163 16.50 -16.01 10.46
C LEU A 163 17.90 -16.67 10.37
N GLU A 164 18.89 -15.92 9.88
CA GLU A 164 20.30 -16.34 9.88
C GLU A 164 20.82 -16.68 11.28
N MET A 165 20.51 -15.84 12.29
CA MET A 165 21.08 -15.99 13.65
C MET A 165 20.79 -17.36 14.27
N VAL A 166 19.68 -17.99 13.91
CA VAL A 166 19.28 -19.33 14.39
C VAL A 166 19.37 -20.41 13.32
N GLY A 167 19.82 -20.08 12.10
CA GLY A 167 19.90 -21.02 10.99
C GLY A 167 18.53 -21.55 10.56
N GLN A 168 17.49 -20.72 10.65
CA GLN A 168 16.14 -21.04 10.19
C GLN A 168 15.85 -20.30 8.88
N THR A 169 14.89 -20.79 8.10
CA THR A 169 14.32 -20.10 6.93
C THR A 169 12.84 -19.88 7.15
N GLU A 170 12.24 -18.92 6.43
CA GLU A 170 10.80 -18.71 6.49
C GLU A 170 10.01 -19.98 6.13
N GLU A 171 10.34 -20.62 5.00
CA GLU A 171 9.74 -21.90 4.60
C GLU A 171 9.95 -23.00 5.65
N GLY A 172 11.14 -23.01 6.28
CA GLY A 172 11.48 -23.95 7.35
C GLY A 172 10.59 -23.78 8.59
N LEU A 173 10.37 -22.55 9.04
CA LEU A 173 9.49 -22.26 10.17
C LEU A 173 8.02 -22.54 9.84
N ILE A 174 7.56 -22.17 8.63
CA ILE A 174 6.22 -22.48 8.10
C ILE A 174 5.97 -24.00 8.13
N GLN A 175 6.94 -24.77 7.60
CA GLN A 175 6.88 -26.23 7.56
C GLN A 175 6.92 -26.83 8.97
N ALA A 176 7.82 -26.35 9.84
CA ALA A 176 7.96 -26.83 11.21
C ALA A 176 6.70 -26.58 12.05
N LEU A 177 6.02 -25.45 11.84
CA LEU A 177 4.74 -25.14 12.48
C LEU A 177 3.68 -26.20 12.12
N ALA A 178 3.54 -26.49 10.83
CA ALA A 178 2.61 -27.50 10.33
C ALA A 178 2.95 -28.90 10.86
N GLU A 179 4.23 -29.27 10.90
CA GLU A 179 4.70 -30.56 11.42
C GLU A 179 4.42 -30.73 12.92
N GLN A 180 4.54 -29.67 13.70
CA GLN A 180 4.26 -29.69 15.14
C GLN A 180 2.76 -29.83 15.44
N TYR A 181 1.90 -29.09 14.74
CA TYR A 181 0.48 -28.96 15.12
C TYR A 181 -0.50 -29.84 14.32
N ASN A 182 -0.23 -30.16 13.05
CA ASN A 182 -1.16 -30.99 12.25
C ASN A 182 -1.48 -32.35 12.90
N PRO A 183 -0.52 -33.08 13.51
CA PRO A 183 -0.83 -34.34 14.18
C PRO A 183 -1.76 -34.16 15.38
N ILE A 184 -1.64 -33.04 16.11
CA ILE A 184 -2.42 -32.75 17.31
C ILE A 184 -3.86 -32.38 16.92
N LEU A 185 -4.03 -31.47 15.97
CA LEU A 185 -5.33 -31.00 15.50
C LEU A 185 -6.19 -32.12 14.90
N ALA A 186 -5.55 -33.06 14.19
CA ALA A 186 -6.24 -34.22 13.63
C ALA A 186 -6.81 -35.18 14.69
N GLU A 187 -6.28 -35.17 15.93
CA GLU A 187 -6.78 -35.99 17.03
C GLU A 187 -7.91 -35.32 17.82
N GLU A 188 -7.97 -33.99 17.84
CA GLU A 188 -8.93 -33.22 18.65
C GLU A 188 -10.36 -33.27 18.12
N ILE A 189 -10.56 -33.41 16.80
CA ILE A 189 -11.89 -33.41 16.17
C ILE A 189 -12.16 -34.75 15.45
N PRO A 190 -12.87 -35.70 16.08
CA PRO A 190 -13.10 -37.01 15.51
C PRO A 190 -13.95 -36.98 14.23
N GLY A 191 -13.36 -37.38 13.10
CA GLY A 191 -14.07 -37.57 11.83
C GLY A 191 -13.97 -36.41 10.84
N ILE A 192 -13.31 -35.31 11.20
CA ILE A 192 -12.97 -34.19 10.31
C ILE A 192 -11.45 -34.05 10.32
N ARG A 193 -10.83 -33.96 9.13
CA ARG A 193 -9.38 -33.79 9.03
C ARG A 193 -9.06 -32.29 9.08
N VAL A 194 -8.55 -31.82 10.22
CA VAL A 194 -8.13 -30.42 10.42
C VAL A 194 -6.62 -30.29 10.25
N CYS A 195 -6.16 -29.17 9.70
CA CYS A 195 -4.75 -28.82 9.60
C CYS A 195 -4.53 -27.31 9.67
N ILE A 196 -3.29 -26.91 9.95
CA ILE A 196 -2.85 -25.54 9.78
C ILE A 196 -2.77 -25.22 8.28
N GLN A 197 -3.32 -24.06 7.90
CA GLN A 197 -3.33 -23.48 6.56
C GLN A 197 -2.94 -22.01 6.60
N ASN A 198 -2.61 -21.44 5.45
CA ASN A 198 -2.29 -20.01 5.29
C ASN A 198 -1.25 -19.49 6.29
N GLN A 199 -0.19 -20.26 6.51
CA GLN A 199 0.91 -19.87 7.38
C GLN A 199 1.65 -18.66 6.78
N ALA A 200 1.96 -17.65 7.60
CA ALA A 200 2.82 -16.53 7.24
C ALA A 200 3.78 -16.19 8.39
N LEU A 201 5.02 -15.85 8.07
CA LEU A 201 5.98 -15.31 9.02
C LEU A 201 5.82 -13.78 9.09
N GLU A 202 5.36 -13.29 10.23
CA GLU A 202 4.89 -11.91 10.37
C GLU A 202 5.95 -10.97 10.97
N GLY A 203 6.87 -11.50 11.77
CA GLY A 203 7.94 -10.69 12.36
C GLY A 203 8.76 -11.42 13.42
N PHE A 204 9.64 -10.67 14.08
CA PHE A 204 10.53 -11.20 15.11
C PHE A 204 10.91 -10.15 16.16
N ARG A 205 11.47 -10.62 17.29
CA ARG A 205 12.17 -9.78 18.26
C ARG A 205 13.44 -10.47 18.74
N MET A 206 14.39 -9.72 19.26
CA MET A 206 15.57 -10.27 19.94
C MET A 206 15.27 -10.51 21.43
N GLY A 207 15.46 -11.76 21.86
CA GLY A 207 15.40 -12.21 23.25
C GLY A 207 16.60 -11.74 24.08
N GLN A 208 16.50 -11.89 25.40
CA GLN A 208 17.55 -11.47 26.36
C GLN A 208 18.87 -12.24 26.22
N ASP A 209 18.83 -13.43 25.66
CA ASP A 209 19.99 -14.25 25.29
C ASP A 209 20.62 -13.81 23.95
N GLY A 210 20.03 -12.82 23.28
CA GLY A 210 20.44 -12.34 21.97
C GLY A 210 20.01 -13.24 20.83
N GLN A 211 19.12 -14.20 21.06
CA GLN A 211 18.52 -15.04 20.01
C GLN A 211 17.18 -14.44 19.56
N PRO A 212 16.83 -14.55 18.27
CA PRO A 212 15.54 -14.12 17.75
C PRO A 212 14.40 -15.05 18.21
N VAL A 213 13.25 -14.45 18.44
CA VAL A 213 11.95 -15.09 18.68
C VAL A 213 11.04 -14.68 17.53
N PHE A 214 10.52 -15.64 16.77
CA PHE A 214 9.70 -15.38 15.58
C PHE A 214 8.20 -15.50 15.87
N TYR A 215 7.41 -14.75 15.12
CA TYR A 215 5.95 -14.75 15.21
C TYR A 215 5.36 -15.13 13.86
N LEU A 216 4.52 -16.16 13.85
CA LEU A 216 3.84 -16.64 12.67
C LEU A 216 2.33 -16.56 12.89
N THR A 217 1.58 -16.27 11.83
CA THR A 217 0.14 -16.46 11.79
C THR A 217 -0.19 -17.72 11.01
N ALA A 218 -1.26 -18.41 11.42
CA ALA A 218 -1.83 -19.46 10.60
C ALA A 218 -3.29 -19.76 10.97
N ARG A 219 -4.06 -20.26 10.01
CA ARG A 219 -5.45 -20.64 10.17
C ARG A 219 -5.58 -22.13 10.49
N VAL A 220 -6.38 -22.47 11.49
CA VAL A 220 -6.73 -23.87 11.79
C VAL A 220 -8.04 -24.19 11.09
N ASP A 221 -7.98 -24.96 10.00
CA ASP A 221 -9.16 -25.26 9.18
C ASP A 221 -9.21 -26.70 8.64
N ASP A 222 -10.32 -27.10 8.03
CA ASP A 222 -10.44 -28.43 7.44
C ASP A 222 -9.60 -28.59 6.16
N ALA A 223 -8.94 -29.73 6.03
CA ALA A 223 -7.94 -30.00 5.00
C ALA A 223 -8.51 -30.08 3.57
N ALA A 224 -9.83 -29.97 3.38
CA ALA A 224 -10.52 -30.07 2.11
C ALA A 224 -11.53 -28.92 1.92
N ASP A 225 -11.18 -27.71 2.36
CA ASP A 225 -12.00 -26.49 2.36
C ASP A 225 -12.73 -26.24 1.02
N GLY A 226 -12.06 -26.47 -0.10
CA GLY A 226 -12.69 -26.34 -1.44
C GLY A 226 -13.78 -27.38 -1.79
N ALA A 227 -14.02 -28.40 -0.96
CA ALA A 227 -14.92 -29.52 -1.22
C ALA A 227 -15.94 -29.79 -0.10
N GLU A 228 -15.57 -29.60 1.17
CA GLU A 228 -16.45 -29.77 2.34
C GLU A 228 -16.10 -28.74 3.43
N ASP A 229 -16.72 -27.55 3.37
CA ASP A 229 -16.64 -26.50 4.41
C ASP A 229 -17.38 -26.96 5.70
N ALA A 230 -16.69 -27.77 6.51
CA ALA A 230 -17.26 -28.41 7.69
C ALA A 230 -16.95 -27.66 8.98
N ILE A 231 -15.90 -26.83 8.97
CA ILE A 231 -15.43 -26.01 10.09
C ILE A 231 -15.14 -24.61 9.53
N SER A 232 -15.55 -23.57 10.23
CA SER A 232 -15.05 -22.22 9.95
C SER A 232 -13.80 -22.01 10.82
N GLY A 233 -12.62 -22.11 10.21
CA GLY A 233 -11.34 -22.04 10.90
C GLY A 233 -10.97 -20.67 11.46
N ALA A 234 -10.29 -20.66 12.62
CA ALA A 234 -9.77 -19.46 13.28
C ALA A 234 -8.29 -19.23 12.97
N GLU A 235 -7.90 -17.97 12.85
CA GLU A 235 -6.49 -17.57 12.77
C GLU A 235 -5.88 -17.45 14.16
N HIS A 236 -4.64 -17.91 14.29
CA HIS A 236 -3.87 -17.94 15.53
C HIS A 236 -2.46 -17.42 15.30
N ILE A 237 -1.86 -16.89 16.36
CA ILE A 237 -0.45 -16.50 16.41
C ILE A 237 0.36 -17.61 17.09
N TYR A 238 1.48 -17.95 16.48
CA TYR A 238 2.44 -18.93 16.96
C TYR A 238 3.79 -18.26 17.17
N ILE A 239 4.37 -18.48 18.34
CA ILE A 239 5.64 -17.92 18.76
C ILE A 239 6.67 -19.03 18.72
N TRP A 240 7.69 -18.87 17.88
CA TRP A 240 8.81 -19.79 17.80
C TRP A 240 9.96 -19.30 18.67
N SER A 241 10.44 -20.17 19.56
CA SER A 241 11.62 -19.98 20.39
C SER A 241 12.16 -21.34 20.82
N ASP A 242 13.48 -21.47 20.97
CA ASP A 242 14.13 -22.72 21.40
C ASP A 242 13.68 -23.96 20.57
N ASP A 243 13.67 -23.82 19.24
CA ASP A 243 13.29 -24.87 18.28
C ASP A 243 11.87 -25.44 18.46
N SER A 244 10.96 -24.67 19.05
CA SER A 244 9.57 -25.10 19.25
C SER A 244 8.58 -23.94 19.14
N PHE A 245 7.35 -24.27 18.73
CA PHE A 245 6.26 -23.31 18.68
C PHE A 245 5.42 -23.36 19.96
N THR A 246 4.98 -22.19 20.40
CA THR A 246 3.92 -22.01 21.39
C THR A 246 2.79 -21.20 20.76
N GLN A 247 1.54 -21.57 21.03
CA GLN A 247 0.40 -20.82 20.51
C GLN A 247 0.04 -19.69 21.48
N TYR A 248 -0.10 -18.49 20.94
CA TYR A 248 -0.70 -17.36 21.65
C TYR A 248 -2.23 -17.44 21.54
N ASP A 249 -2.89 -17.72 22.66
CA ASP A 249 -4.36 -17.74 22.72
C ASP A 249 -4.92 -16.33 22.86
N GLN A 250 -5.01 -15.62 21.74
CA GLN A 250 -5.60 -14.29 21.66
C GLN A 250 -7.11 -14.26 21.97
N TYR A 251 -7.76 -15.42 22.09
CA TYR A 251 -9.20 -15.54 22.36
C TYR A 251 -9.52 -15.86 23.83
N ALA A 252 -8.49 -15.96 24.68
CA ALA A 252 -8.66 -16.28 26.09
C ALA A 252 -9.51 -15.21 26.83
N VAL A 253 -10.76 -15.57 27.15
CA VAL A 253 -11.75 -14.63 27.72
C VAL A 253 -11.42 -14.20 29.17
N SER A 254 -10.73 -15.04 29.93
CA SER A 254 -10.53 -14.82 31.38
C SER A 254 -9.08 -14.90 31.86
N ASP A 255 -8.14 -15.28 31.00
CA ASP A 255 -6.74 -15.51 31.36
C ASP A 255 -5.80 -15.18 30.18
N LEU A 256 -6.14 -14.13 29.42
CA LEU A 256 -5.28 -13.60 28.36
C LEU A 256 -3.90 -13.31 28.96
N GLN A 257 -2.86 -13.86 28.34
CA GLN A 257 -1.48 -13.56 28.69
C GLN A 257 -0.96 -12.44 27.79
N PRO A 258 0.05 -11.67 28.22
CA PRO A 258 0.71 -10.73 27.33
C PRO A 258 1.45 -11.48 26.22
N LEU A 259 1.40 -10.95 24.99
CA LEU A 259 2.09 -11.52 23.83
C LEU A 259 3.61 -11.62 24.05
N VAL A 260 4.17 -10.66 24.78
CA VAL A 260 5.56 -10.68 25.26
C VAL A 260 5.54 -10.61 26.79
N PRO A 261 6.31 -11.44 27.50
CA PRO A 261 6.35 -11.41 28.96
C PRO A 261 6.60 -10.01 29.53
N ALA A 262 5.86 -9.64 30.58
CA ALA A 262 5.91 -8.29 31.15
C ALA A 262 7.30 -7.94 31.69
N GLU A 263 8.02 -8.92 32.22
CA GLU A 263 9.40 -8.80 32.72
C GLU A 263 10.44 -8.48 31.62
N GLU A 264 10.13 -8.74 30.35
CA GLU A 264 11.01 -8.40 29.22
C GLU A 264 10.72 -7.01 28.64
N CYS A 265 9.55 -6.44 28.95
CA CYS A 265 9.08 -5.22 28.31
C CYS A 265 9.53 -3.94 29.04
N LEU A 266 9.84 -2.90 28.28
CA LEU A 266 10.16 -1.56 28.77
C LEU A 266 8.90 -0.84 29.24
N ASP A 267 8.88 -0.40 30.50
CA ASP A 267 7.82 0.45 31.03
C ASP A 267 8.03 1.90 30.56
N LEU A 268 6.99 2.47 29.96
CA LEU A 268 6.97 3.85 29.49
C LEU A 268 6.02 4.70 30.34
N GLU A 269 6.21 6.01 30.25
CA GLU A 269 5.37 7.03 30.87
C GLU A 269 4.94 8.01 29.77
N PRO A 270 3.62 8.17 29.50
CA PRO A 270 2.49 7.49 30.16
C PRO A 270 2.44 5.95 29.91
N PRO A 271 1.87 5.16 30.84
CA PRO A 271 1.82 3.69 30.76
C PRO A 271 1.16 3.15 29.48
N LEU A 272 1.79 2.14 28.85
CA LEU A 272 1.22 1.41 27.71
C LEU A 272 0.04 0.51 28.11
N TRP A 273 -0.75 0.07 27.13
CA TRP A 273 -1.85 -0.89 27.26
C TRP A 273 -1.43 -2.10 28.06
N ARG A 274 -0.30 -2.71 27.70
CA ARG A 274 0.21 -3.90 28.40
C ARG A 274 0.62 -3.64 29.86
N GLN A 275 0.88 -2.38 30.25
CA GLN A 275 1.17 -2.04 31.65
C GLN A 275 -0.12 -1.93 32.46
N TRP A 276 -1.13 -1.19 31.98
CA TRP A 276 -2.35 -0.98 32.77
C TRP A 276 -3.39 -2.10 32.60
N PHE A 277 -3.49 -2.76 31.44
CA PHE A 277 -4.52 -3.78 31.17
C PHE A 277 -4.35 -5.01 32.07
N PHE A 278 -3.13 -5.58 32.12
CA PHE A 278 -2.86 -6.79 32.91
C PHE A 278 -2.84 -6.53 34.43
N ASP A 279 -2.63 -5.27 34.85
CA ASP A 279 -2.77 -4.84 36.24
C ASP A 279 -4.24 -4.58 36.64
N GLY A 280 -5.19 -4.75 35.71
CA GLY A 280 -6.62 -4.48 35.92
C GLY A 280 -6.95 -2.98 36.03
N GLY A 281 -6.08 -2.14 35.48
CA GLY A 281 -6.20 -0.68 35.42
C GLY A 281 -6.84 -0.16 34.13
N ALA A 282 -6.63 1.13 33.88
CA ALA A 282 -7.11 1.89 32.73
C ALA A 282 -6.00 2.86 32.30
N PRO A 283 -6.02 3.39 31.06
CA PRO A 283 -4.99 4.32 30.60
C PRO A 283 -4.89 5.55 31.48
N GLU A 284 -3.66 6.08 31.63
CA GLU A 284 -3.44 7.30 32.40
C GLU A 284 -4.14 8.49 31.73
N GLY A 285 -4.99 9.19 32.48
CA GLY A 285 -5.86 10.23 31.94
C GLY A 285 -7.24 9.74 31.47
N GLY A 286 -7.49 8.43 31.49
CA GLY A 286 -8.73 7.81 31.02
C GLY A 286 -8.70 7.54 29.52
N PHE A 287 -9.73 6.85 29.01
CA PHE A 287 -9.87 6.62 27.57
C PHE A 287 -10.02 7.96 26.86
N ALA A 288 -9.21 8.14 25.82
CA ALA A 288 -9.36 9.19 24.85
C ALA A 288 -10.78 9.13 24.28
N PRO A 289 -11.38 10.30 24.09
CA PRO A 289 -12.67 10.35 23.47
C PRO A 289 -12.63 9.95 21.98
N LEU A 290 -13.69 9.30 21.49
CA LEU A 290 -13.88 8.80 20.11
C LEU A 290 -13.72 9.81 18.96
N LEU A 291 -13.44 11.07 19.28
CA LEU A 291 -13.40 12.22 18.40
C LEU A 291 -12.22 13.08 18.85
N SER A 292 -11.52 13.75 17.91
CA SER A 292 -10.46 14.71 18.27
C SER A 292 -10.94 15.61 19.42
N ALA A 293 -10.08 16.00 20.36
CA ALA A 293 -10.53 16.78 21.52
C ALA A 293 -11.37 18.02 21.13
N GLN A 294 -11.04 18.61 19.97
CA GLN A 294 -11.82 19.68 19.35
C GLN A 294 -13.18 19.19 18.83
N ASN A 295 -13.25 18.12 18.03
CA ASN A 295 -14.50 17.57 17.52
C ASN A 295 -15.39 17.04 18.64
N ARG A 296 -14.82 16.40 19.67
CA ARG A 296 -15.61 16.00 20.85
C ARG A 296 -16.08 17.20 21.62
N SER A 297 -15.23 18.20 21.86
CA SER A 297 -15.67 19.41 22.56
C SER A 297 -16.81 20.10 21.80
N GLN A 298 -16.76 20.13 20.48
CA GLN A 298 -17.87 20.61 19.65
C GLN A 298 -19.12 19.75 19.80
N LEU A 299 -18.99 18.43 19.69
CA LEU A 299 -20.10 17.49 19.83
C LEU A 299 -20.71 17.50 21.23
N GLU A 300 -19.92 17.59 22.30
CA GLU A 300 -20.38 17.73 23.69
C GLU A 300 -21.13 19.05 23.89
N THR A 301 -20.64 20.12 23.27
CA THR A 301 -21.28 21.45 23.31
C THR A 301 -22.63 21.42 22.60
N LEU A 302 -22.70 20.83 21.40
CA LEU A 302 -23.95 20.66 20.66
C LEU A 302 -24.90 19.68 21.35
N TYR A 303 -24.37 18.58 21.90
CA TYR A 303 -25.11 17.56 22.63
C TYR A 303 -25.79 18.17 23.87
N GLY A 304 -25.07 18.99 24.64
CA GLY A 304 -25.62 19.69 25.80
C GLY A 304 -26.85 20.54 25.48
N ALA A 305 -26.98 21.02 24.24
CA ALA A 305 -28.15 21.77 23.81
C ALA A 305 -29.37 20.89 23.50
N VAL A 306 -29.18 19.66 23.03
CA VAL A 306 -30.28 18.75 22.64
C VAL A 306 -30.63 17.70 23.69
N ALA A 307 -29.71 17.37 24.60
CA ALA A 307 -29.83 16.26 25.55
C ALA A 307 -31.12 16.27 26.38
N HIS A 308 -31.65 17.45 26.75
CA HIS A 308 -32.89 17.58 27.51
C HIS A 308 -34.18 17.31 26.70
N GLN A 309 -34.06 17.27 25.36
CA GLN A 309 -35.15 16.97 24.43
C GLN A 309 -35.16 15.50 24.02
N MET A 310 -34.03 14.81 24.14
CA MET A 310 -33.89 13.39 23.81
C MET A 310 -34.55 12.50 24.88
N GLY A 311 -35.23 11.43 24.45
CA GLY A 311 -35.94 10.51 25.32
C GLY A 311 -35.38 9.09 25.28
N PHE A 312 -34.90 8.59 26.43
CA PHE A 312 -34.57 7.17 26.62
C PHE A 312 -35.40 6.58 27.76
N ASN A 313 -36.53 5.94 27.42
CA ASN A 313 -37.51 5.33 28.34
C ASN A 313 -38.13 6.30 29.39
N GLU A 314 -39.35 5.99 29.85
CA GLU A 314 -40.18 6.90 30.68
C GLU A 314 -39.63 7.24 32.09
N THR A 315 -38.46 6.73 32.49
CA THR A 315 -37.99 6.76 33.89
C THR A 315 -36.54 7.22 34.15
N GLU A 316 -35.76 7.65 33.15
CA GLU A 316 -34.33 7.98 33.35
C GLU A 316 -33.88 9.38 32.85
N LEU A 317 -32.68 9.79 33.30
CA LEU A 317 -31.95 11.02 32.95
C LEU A 317 -31.61 11.07 31.45
N ALA A 318 -31.27 12.27 30.94
CA ALA A 318 -30.75 12.42 29.57
C ALA A 318 -29.57 11.44 29.32
N PRO A 319 -29.49 10.80 28.14
CA PRO A 319 -28.47 9.79 27.85
C PRO A 319 -27.04 10.36 27.95
N SER A 320 -26.03 9.51 27.90
CA SER A 320 -24.68 10.01 27.60
C SER A 320 -24.55 10.33 26.11
N ILE A 321 -23.61 11.20 25.75
CA ILE A 321 -23.33 11.50 24.33
C ILE A 321 -22.98 10.24 23.54
N ASP A 322 -22.24 9.30 24.13
CA ASP A 322 -21.81 8.07 23.46
C ASP A 322 -23.00 7.11 23.20
N GLN A 323 -24.06 7.18 24.00
CA GLN A 323 -25.31 6.44 23.75
C GLN A 323 -26.17 7.08 22.65
N ALA A 324 -25.84 8.30 22.26
CA ALA A 324 -26.61 9.07 21.29
C ALA A 324 -26.05 8.97 19.86
N SER A 325 -25.17 8.01 19.56
CA SER A 325 -24.59 7.78 18.23
C SER A 325 -24.20 9.09 17.50
N PRO A 326 -23.30 9.90 18.06
CA PRO A 326 -23.03 11.25 17.57
C PRO A 326 -22.26 11.20 16.23
N THR A 327 -22.67 12.02 15.26
CA THR A 327 -21.93 12.20 14.00
C THR A 327 -21.74 13.68 13.73
N LEU A 328 -20.49 14.14 13.57
CA LEU A 328 -20.21 15.51 13.14
C LEU A 328 -20.29 15.57 11.61
N LEU A 329 -21.26 16.30 11.07
CA LEU A 329 -21.47 16.40 9.62
C LEU A 329 -20.48 17.36 8.96
N GLN A 330 -20.36 18.58 9.50
CA GLN A 330 -19.47 19.63 9.02
C GLN A 330 -19.13 20.58 10.16
N ALA A 331 -17.93 21.17 10.10
CA ALA A 331 -17.55 22.30 10.94
C ALA A 331 -16.63 23.25 10.17
N TYR A 332 -16.80 24.56 10.35
CA TYR A 332 -15.90 25.56 9.80
C TYR A 332 -15.68 26.72 10.78
N GLN A 333 -14.46 27.24 10.76
CA GLN A 333 -14.08 28.39 11.57
C GLN A 333 -14.20 29.69 10.76
N GLN A 334 -14.76 30.72 11.37
CA GLN A 334 -14.85 32.07 10.82
C GLN A 334 -14.62 33.11 11.93
N GLY A 335 -13.41 33.68 11.95
CA GLY A 335 -12.99 34.59 13.02
C GLY A 335 -12.74 33.84 14.32
N ASP A 336 -13.35 34.31 15.41
CA ASP A 336 -13.24 33.72 16.76
C ASP A 336 -14.34 32.67 17.04
N TYR A 337 -15.03 32.22 15.99
CA TYR A 337 -16.20 31.35 16.07
C TYR A 337 -16.06 30.14 15.16
N THR A 338 -16.58 29.01 15.62
CA THR A 338 -16.78 27.80 14.83
C THR A 338 -18.27 27.52 14.66
N VAL A 339 -18.73 27.37 13.41
CA VAL A 339 -20.05 26.82 13.11
C VAL A 339 -19.92 25.31 12.94
N ALA A 340 -20.72 24.54 13.65
CA ALA A 340 -20.70 23.08 13.60
C ALA A 340 -22.12 22.51 13.46
N ALA A 341 -22.26 21.47 12.62
CA ALA A 341 -23.47 20.67 12.44
C ALA A 341 -23.20 19.21 12.81
N ALA A 342 -24.09 18.63 13.60
CA ALA A 342 -23.98 17.24 14.04
C ALA A 342 -25.34 16.57 14.12
N THR A 343 -25.34 15.24 14.03
CA THR A 343 -26.50 14.41 14.36
C THR A 343 -26.31 13.65 15.66
N PHE A 344 -27.40 13.44 16.38
CA PHE A 344 -27.52 12.59 17.56
C PHE A 344 -28.77 11.72 17.40
N GLN A 345 -28.82 10.54 17.99
CA GLN A 345 -29.92 9.59 17.83
C GLN A 345 -30.39 9.08 19.19
N ASP A 346 -31.70 8.94 19.36
CA ASP A 346 -32.28 8.12 20.43
C ASP A 346 -33.00 6.89 19.86
N ALA A 347 -33.74 6.18 20.71
CA ALA A 347 -34.45 4.96 20.29
C ALA A 347 -35.52 5.20 19.21
N TYR A 348 -35.90 6.45 18.96
CA TYR A 348 -36.99 6.83 18.07
C TYR A 348 -36.53 7.83 17.00
N ASP A 349 -35.79 8.86 17.38
CA ASP A 349 -35.52 10.03 16.56
C ASP A 349 -34.04 10.26 16.33
N THR A 350 -33.70 10.75 15.13
CA THR A 350 -32.44 11.42 14.82
C THR A 350 -32.64 12.92 15.00
N TYR A 351 -31.66 13.58 15.60
CA TYR A 351 -31.65 15.01 15.91
C TYR A 351 -30.51 15.66 15.14
N LEU A 352 -30.82 16.63 14.28
CA LEU A 352 -29.84 17.53 13.68
C LEU A 352 -29.67 18.74 14.59
N VAL A 353 -28.44 19.03 14.98
CA VAL A 353 -28.07 20.20 15.79
C VAL A 353 -27.05 21.03 15.03
N ILE A 354 -27.32 22.32 14.86
CA ILE A 354 -26.39 23.28 14.25
C ILE A 354 -26.18 24.45 15.20
N GLY A 355 -24.94 24.73 15.57
CA GLY A 355 -24.60 25.76 16.56
C GLY A 355 -23.36 26.56 16.21
N VAL A 356 -23.24 27.72 16.86
CA VAL A 356 -22.06 28.59 16.82
C VAL A 356 -21.33 28.47 18.15
N ILE A 357 -20.07 28.10 18.10
CA ILE A 357 -19.21 27.86 19.26
C ILE A 357 -18.15 28.96 19.29
N ASP A 358 -17.97 29.60 20.45
CA ASP A 358 -16.90 30.54 20.69
C ASP A 358 -15.59 29.78 20.92
N ASP A 359 -14.58 30.02 20.09
CA ASP A 359 -13.33 29.25 20.12
C ASP A 359 -12.53 29.48 21.41
N ALA A 360 -12.70 30.61 22.09
CA ALA A 360 -12.00 30.94 23.32
C ALA A 360 -12.64 30.28 24.55
N THR A 361 -13.95 30.09 24.55
CA THR A 361 -14.72 29.55 25.69
C THR A 361 -15.24 28.13 25.48
N GLY A 362 -15.24 27.63 24.24
CA GLY A 362 -15.84 26.36 23.85
C GLY A 362 -17.36 26.29 24.09
N SER A 363 -18.03 27.43 24.30
CA SER A 363 -19.45 27.50 24.63
C SER A 363 -20.27 27.98 23.45
N LEU A 364 -21.56 27.63 23.41
CA LEU A 364 -22.48 28.18 22.42
C LEU A 364 -22.62 29.70 22.58
N VAL A 365 -22.45 30.42 21.48
CA VAL A 365 -22.60 31.89 21.40
C VAL A 365 -24.08 32.28 21.38
N ASP A 366 -24.91 31.44 20.77
CA ASP A 366 -26.35 31.67 20.59
C ASP A 366 -27.14 30.35 20.65
N THR A 367 -28.47 30.46 20.60
CA THR A 367 -29.41 29.33 20.52
C THR A 367 -29.09 28.49 19.28
N PRO A 368 -28.83 27.18 19.42
CA PRO A 368 -28.59 26.33 18.27
C PRO A 368 -29.89 26.00 17.55
N TYR A 369 -29.79 25.71 16.26
CA TYR A 369 -30.88 25.07 15.51
C TYR A 369 -30.95 23.60 15.91
N ILE A 370 -32.14 23.14 16.29
CA ILE A 370 -32.41 21.74 16.65
C ILE A 370 -33.64 21.27 15.87
N SER A 371 -33.51 20.15 15.17
CA SER A 371 -34.62 19.47 14.49
C SER A 371 -34.57 17.97 14.79
N ALA A 372 -35.71 17.34 15.04
CA ALA A 372 -35.82 15.90 15.32
C ALA A 372 -36.71 15.20 14.27
N ARG A 373 -36.27 14.02 13.81
CA ARG A 373 -36.95 13.23 12.76
C ARG A 373 -36.79 11.73 13.00
N GLN A 374 -37.87 10.98 12.85
CA GLN A 374 -37.88 9.54 13.07
C GLN A 374 -37.12 8.83 11.93
N GLY A 375 -35.98 8.21 12.26
CA GLY A 375 -35.11 7.55 11.27
C GLY A 375 -34.60 8.48 10.16
N GLY A 376 -34.49 9.78 10.43
CA GLY A 376 -34.09 10.76 9.44
C GLY A 376 -32.58 10.72 9.15
N THR A 377 -32.18 11.10 7.93
CA THR A 377 -30.77 11.24 7.54
C THR A 377 -30.46 12.68 7.17
N ALA A 378 -29.42 13.23 7.81
CA ALA A 378 -28.97 14.60 7.58
C ALA A 378 -27.71 14.62 6.72
N HIS A 379 -27.64 15.59 5.82
CA HIS A 379 -26.51 15.83 4.93
C HIS A 379 -26.10 17.30 5.04
N ALA A 380 -24.80 17.58 5.00
CA ALA A 380 -24.29 18.96 5.00
C ALA A 380 -23.04 19.11 4.13
N VAL A 381 -22.97 20.23 3.41
CA VAL A 381 -21.82 20.61 2.57
C VAL A 381 -21.45 22.07 2.79
N LEU A 382 -20.15 22.35 2.81
CA LEU A 382 -19.62 23.70 2.89
C LEU A 382 -19.45 24.30 1.50
N PHE A 383 -19.77 25.58 1.34
CA PHE A 383 -19.57 26.32 0.10
C PHE A 383 -19.19 27.78 0.37
N GLN A 384 -18.78 28.48 -0.68
CA GLN A 384 -18.42 29.89 -0.60
C GLN A 384 -19.50 30.74 -1.25
N GLN A 385 -19.99 31.75 -0.53
CA GLN A 385 -20.96 32.73 -1.03
C GLN A 385 -20.47 34.13 -0.70
N ASP A 386 -20.31 34.97 -1.73
CA ASP A 386 -19.85 36.35 -1.59
C ASP A 386 -18.53 36.54 -0.80
N GLY A 387 -17.69 35.49 -0.74
CA GLY A 387 -16.40 35.48 -0.03
C GLY A 387 -16.47 35.01 1.43
N GLU A 388 -17.65 34.56 1.88
CA GLU A 388 -17.87 33.97 3.19
C GLU A 388 -18.17 32.47 3.06
N THR A 389 -17.81 31.71 4.10
CA THR A 389 -18.13 30.28 4.17
C THR A 389 -19.57 30.11 4.63
N CYS A 390 -20.35 29.34 3.89
CA CYS A 390 -21.71 28.96 4.23
C CYS A 390 -21.84 27.44 4.27
N MET A 391 -22.87 26.96 4.96
CA MET A 391 -23.21 25.54 5.04
C MET A 391 -24.60 25.32 4.47
N LEU A 392 -24.71 24.41 3.52
CA LEU A 392 -25.98 23.91 2.99
C LEU A 392 -26.29 22.59 3.66
N TYR A 393 -27.50 22.43 4.21
CA TYR A 393 -27.94 21.17 4.81
C TYR A 393 -29.29 20.71 4.27
N THR A 394 -29.50 19.40 4.27
CA THR A 394 -30.81 18.74 4.11
C THR A 394 -31.00 17.74 5.25
N PHE A 395 -32.21 17.60 5.74
CA PHE A 395 -32.55 16.62 6.78
C PHE A 395 -33.92 16.03 6.52
N ASN A 396 -33.93 14.80 6.00
CA ASN A 396 -35.12 14.15 5.46
C ASN A 396 -35.43 12.88 6.24
N GLN A 397 -36.69 12.46 6.23
CA GLN A 397 -37.16 11.20 6.80
C GLN A 397 -38.17 10.53 5.88
N VAL A 398 -38.29 9.22 6.01
CA VAL A 398 -39.35 8.42 5.41
C VAL A 398 -40.24 7.87 6.53
N ASN A 399 -41.48 8.37 6.64
CA ASN A 399 -42.43 7.92 7.66
C ASN A 399 -43.78 7.56 7.02
N GLN A 400 -44.31 6.37 7.34
CA GLN A 400 -45.61 5.89 6.85
C GLN A 400 -45.81 6.16 5.35
N GLU A 401 -44.82 5.82 4.53
CA GLU A 401 -44.87 5.94 3.06
C GLU A 401 -44.78 7.37 2.50
N VAL A 402 -44.53 8.39 3.35
CA VAL A 402 -44.36 9.79 2.94
C VAL A 402 -42.96 10.32 3.29
N VAL A 403 -42.28 10.90 2.30
CA VAL A 403 -41.01 11.62 2.52
C VAL A 403 -41.31 13.03 3.02
N SER A 404 -40.59 13.50 4.03
CA SER A 404 -40.68 14.88 4.50
C SER A 404 -39.33 15.33 5.00
N GLY A 405 -39.07 16.63 4.93
CA GLY A 405 -37.73 17.13 5.21
C GLY A 405 -37.68 18.61 5.49
N GLU A 406 -36.47 19.04 5.83
CA GLU A 406 -36.07 20.42 6.02
C GLU A 406 -34.72 20.65 5.36
N CYS A 407 -34.41 21.90 5.04
CA CYS A 407 -33.15 22.26 4.43
C CYS A 407 -32.86 23.74 4.63
N GLY A 408 -31.61 24.13 4.47
CA GLY A 408 -31.25 25.54 4.53
C GLY A 408 -29.81 25.79 4.14
N ALA A 409 -29.56 27.00 3.65
CA ALA A 409 -28.21 27.52 3.48
C ALA A 409 -27.96 28.57 4.54
N ILE A 410 -26.96 28.34 5.38
CA ILE A 410 -26.68 29.16 6.55
C ILE A 410 -25.28 29.76 6.51
N GLY A 411 -25.18 31.03 6.91
CA GLY A 411 -23.93 31.73 7.13
C GLY A 411 -23.82 32.19 8.59
N LEU A 412 -22.67 32.80 8.90
CA LEU A 412 -22.37 33.38 10.21
C LEU A 412 -22.23 34.89 10.10
N GLU A 413 -23.08 35.65 10.82
CA GLU A 413 -22.97 37.11 10.94
C GLU A 413 -22.97 37.50 12.42
N GLU A 414 -21.93 38.20 12.88
CA GLU A 414 -21.77 38.69 14.26
C GLU A 414 -21.99 37.63 15.36
N GLY A 415 -21.68 36.36 15.10
CA GLY A 415 -21.87 35.25 16.05
C GLY A 415 -23.25 34.59 16.01
N HIS A 416 -24.11 34.99 15.07
CA HIS A 416 -25.47 34.48 14.90
C HIS A 416 -25.62 33.69 13.60
N LEU A 417 -26.42 32.62 13.64
CA LEU A 417 -26.78 31.86 12.43
C LEU A 417 -27.83 32.62 11.63
N LEU A 418 -27.57 32.79 10.33
CA LEU A 418 -28.53 33.41 9.41
C LEU A 418 -28.78 32.49 8.22
N TRP A 419 -30.06 32.24 7.93
CA TRP A 419 -30.47 31.55 6.72
C TRP A 419 -30.46 32.56 5.58
N SER A 420 -29.80 32.18 4.49
CA SER A 420 -29.84 32.86 3.21
C SER A 420 -30.86 32.22 2.26
N TRP A 421 -31.24 30.97 2.53
CA TRP A 421 -32.21 30.18 1.77
C TRP A 421 -32.79 29.05 2.65
N PRO A 422 -34.06 28.60 2.45
CA PRO A 422 -35.05 29.08 1.46
C PRO A 422 -35.73 30.39 1.86
N VAL A 423 -35.62 30.78 3.13
CA VAL A 423 -36.04 32.09 3.64
C VAL A 423 -34.82 32.86 4.13
N GLN A 424 -34.89 34.19 4.08
CA GLN A 424 -33.79 35.06 4.48
C GLN A 424 -34.00 35.60 5.90
N GLY A 425 -33.10 35.29 6.82
CA GLY A 425 -33.11 35.75 8.21
C GLY A 425 -32.81 34.66 9.24
N SER A 426 -32.86 34.99 10.53
CA SER A 426 -32.69 34.02 11.61
C SER A 426 -33.98 33.24 11.85
N LEU A 427 -33.95 31.91 11.72
CA LEU A 427 -35.06 31.04 12.12
C LEU A 427 -35.18 30.86 13.64
N LEU A 428 -34.23 31.42 14.40
CA LEU A 428 -34.08 31.25 15.85
C LEU A 428 -34.69 32.42 16.62
N ASP A 429 -34.89 33.56 15.95
CA ASP A 429 -35.62 34.68 16.51
C ASP A 429 -37.09 34.27 16.68
N GLY A 430 -37.69 34.54 17.85
CA GLY A 430 -39.07 34.19 18.19
C GLY A 430 -40.17 34.87 17.34
N ASP A 431 -39.83 35.36 16.15
CA ASP A 431 -40.76 35.90 15.17
C ASP A 431 -41.53 34.77 14.49
N SER A 432 -42.82 34.67 14.82
CA SER A 432 -43.67 33.58 14.33
C SER A 432 -43.86 33.60 12.81
N GLN A 433 -43.65 34.74 12.14
CA GLN A 433 -43.94 34.85 10.72
C GLN A 433 -42.88 34.17 9.86
N LEU A 434 -41.58 34.44 10.08
CA LEU A 434 -40.51 33.82 9.29
C LEU A 434 -40.49 32.31 9.46
N ARG A 435 -40.67 31.82 10.70
CA ARG A 435 -40.81 30.38 10.95
C ARG A 435 -42.04 29.78 10.26
N SER A 436 -43.19 30.47 10.30
CA SER A 436 -44.39 30.02 9.59
C SER A 436 -44.21 30.01 8.07
N ASP A 437 -43.44 30.95 7.52
CA ASP A 437 -43.15 31.00 6.08
C ASP A 437 -42.22 29.85 5.68
N TYR A 438 -41.22 29.54 6.52
CA TYR A 438 -40.35 28.36 6.36
C TYR A 438 -41.13 27.04 6.46
N ASP A 439 -41.95 26.86 7.50
CA ASP A 439 -42.75 25.64 7.68
C ASP A 439 -43.76 25.47 6.52
N ALA A 440 -44.33 26.56 6.01
CA ALA A 440 -45.18 26.55 4.82
C ALA A 440 -44.41 26.12 3.57
N TRP A 441 -43.16 26.61 3.42
CA TRP A 441 -42.28 26.21 2.33
C TRP A 441 -41.95 24.71 2.40
N CYS A 442 -41.54 24.18 3.55
CA CYS A 442 -41.27 22.74 3.75
C CYS A 442 -42.53 21.86 3.54
N GLY A 443 -43.72 22.44 3.66
CA GLY A 443 -44.98 21.76 3.34
C GLY A 443 -45.28 21.66 1.83
N GLU A 444 -44.68 22.52 1.02
CA GLU A 444 -44.85 22.61 -0.43
C GLU A 444 -43.66 22.05 -1.21
N TYR A 445 -42.45 22.15 -0.66
CA TYR A 445 -41.19 21.76 -1.29
C TYR A 445 -40.37 20.81 -0.42
N LEU A 446 -39.64 19.92 -1.08
CA LEU A 446 -38.65 19.03 -0.49
C LEU A 446 -37.32 19.19 -1.25
N ALA A 447 -36.20 19.16 -0.53
CA ALA A 447 -34.87 19.25 -1.11
C ALA A 447 -34.07 17.96 -0.87
N LEU A 448 -33.41 17.48 -1.93
CA LEU A 448 -32.39 16.44 -1.85
C LEU A 448 -31.03 17.05 -2.18
N MET A 449 -29.98 16.62 -1.46
CA MET A 449 -28.62 17.01 -1.80
C MET A 449 -28.26 16.57 -3.22
N ALA A 450 -27.59 17.43 -3.98
CA ALA A 450 -27.23 17.20 -5.38
C ALA A 450 -25.93 17.91 -5.77
N PRO A 451 -25.26 17.54 -6.88
CA PRO A 451 -24.06 18.20 -7.34
C PRO A 451 -24.30 19.70 -7.57
N GLY A 452 -23.58 20.53 -6.81
CA GLY A 452 -23.67 21.98 -6.90
C GLY A 452 -24.76 22.62 -6.03
N GLY A 453 -25.58 21.84 -5.32
CA GLY A 453 -26.67 22.39 -4.50
C GLY A 453 -27.74 21.36 -4.12
N VAL A 454 -29.00 21.64 -4.47
CA VAL A 454 -30.14 20.73 -4.20
C VAL A 454 -31.05 20.53 -5.40
N ASP A 455 -31.59 19.33 -5.53
CA ASP A 455 -32.75 19.04 -6.36
C ASP A 455 -34.03 19.32 -5.55
N LEU A 456 -34.88 20.22 -6.04
CA LEU A 456 -36.15 20.57 -5.41
C LEU A 456 -37.31 19.82 -6.04
N PHE A 457 -38.18 19.32 -5.17
CA PHE A 457 -39.41 18.65 -5.52
C PHE A 457 -40.60 19.45 -4.99
N GLN A 458 -41.66 19.56 -5.79
CA GLN A 458 -42.91 20.19 -5.39
C GLN A 458 -43.96 19.12 -5.07
N ARG A 459 -44.75 19.37 -4.03
CA ARG A 459 -45.84 18.48 -3.62
C ARG A 459 -47.00 18.52 -4.63
N SER A 460 -47.47 17.35 -5.06
CA SER A 460 -48.63 17.22 -5.94
C SER A 460 -49.94 17.64 -5.25
N GLN A 461 -50.95 18.04 -6.03
CA GLN A 461 -52.28 18.25 -5.47
C GLN A 461 -52.96 16.91 -5.18
N PRO A 462 -53.69 16.79 -4.05
CA PRO A 462 -54.41 15.57 -3.72
C PRO A 462 -55.51 15.30 -4.75
N ASP A 463 -55.47 14.12 -5.40
CA ASP A 463 -56.50 13.72 -6.35
C ASP A 463 -57.76 13.28 -5.60
N ALA A 464 -58.81 14.10 -5.64
CA ALA A 464 -60.02 13.95 -4.82
C ALA A 464 -60.91 12.73 -5.19
N VAL A 465 -60.48 11.87 -6.13
CA VAL A 465 -61.31 10.81 -6.71
C VAL A 465 -60.85 9.40 -6.29
N ASP A 466 -59.55 9.13 -6.19
CA ASP A 466 -59.02 7.77 -5.96
C ASP A 466 -58.31 7.58 -4.60
N GLY A 467 -58.14 8.64 -3.81
CA GLY A 467 -57.58 8.54 -2.46
C GLY A 467 -56.06 8.31 -2.43
N GLU A 468 -55.35 8.62 -3.51
CA GLU A 468 -53.88 8.59 -3.54
C GLU A 468 -53.28 9.72 -2.70
N GLU A 469 -52.27 9.40 -1.89
CA GLU A 469 -51.56 10.38 -1.07
C GLU A 469 -50.70 11.34 -1.93
N PRO A 470 -50.49 12.61 -1.50
CA PRO A 470 -49.68 13.57 -2.24
C PRO A 470 -48.24 13.08 -2.49
N GLN A 471 -47.72 13.29 -3.71
CA GLN A 471 -46.38 12.84 -4.14
C GLN A 471 -45.41 14.01 -4.32
N TRP A 472 -44.11 13.72 -4.29
CA TRP A 472 -43.06 14.67 -4.66
C TRP A 472 -42.77 14.57 -6.16
N ILE A 473 -42.85 15.71 -6.85
CA ILE A 473 -42.62 15.82 -8.29
C ILE A 473 -41.36 16.68 -8.51
N PRO A 474 -40.38 16.24 -9.31
CA PRO A 474 -39.23 17.08 -9.67
C PRO A 474 -39.69 18.46 -10.15
N TYR A 475 -39.16 19.53 -9.55
CA TYR A 475 -39.59 20.90 -9.81
C TYR A 475 -38.48 21.74 -10.43
N THR A 476 -37.37 21.93 -9.71
CA THR A 476 -36.23 22.72 -10.19
C THR A 476 -34.97 22.32 -9.43
N ARG A 477 -33.83 22.89 -9.82
CA ARG A 477 -32.57 22.80 -9.09
C ARG A 477 -32.20 24.15 -8.53
N GLU A 478 -31.68 24.16 -7.31
CA GLU A 478 -31.08 25.34 -6.70
C GLU A 478 -29.57 25.12 -6.60
N SER A 479 -28.78 26.04 -7.15
CA SER A 479 -27.32 25.91 -7.20
C SER A 479 -26.65 26.91 -6.26
N PHE A 480 -25.77 26.41 -5.41
CA PHE A 480 -25.02 27.16 -4.41
C PHE A 480 -23.52 27.23 -4.74
N TYR A 481 -23.00 26.20 -5.41
CA TYR A 481 -21.61 26.10 -5.82
C TYR A 481 -21.48 25.46 -7.21
N ARG A 482 -20.30 25.59 -7.81
CA ARG A 482 -20.04 25.06 -9.15
C ARG A 482 -19.85 23.54 -9.09
N ALA A 483 -20.55 22.82 -9.96
CA ALA A 483 -20.36 21.38 -10.17
C ALA A 483 -20.20 21.06 -11.67
N PRO A 484 -19.48 19.98 -12.04
CA PRO A 484 -19.33 19.55 -13.44
C PRO A 484 -20.67 19.33 -14.16
N GLU A 485 -21.70 18.93 -13.44
CA GLU A 485 -23.05 18.66 -13.93
C GLU A 485 -23.74 19.92 -14.49
N GLN A 486 -23.27 21.12 -14.11
CA GLN A 486 -23.76 22.38 -14.68
C GLN A 486 -23.24 22.62 -16.12
N ASP A 487 -22.15 21.95 -16.50
CA ASP A 487 -21.57 22.04 -17.85
C ASP A 487 -22.20 21.00 -18.82
N LEU A 488 -23.18 20.19 -18.36
CA LEU A 488 -23.92 19.25 -19.20
C LEU A 488 -24.81 19.98 -20.23
N PRO A 489 -25.09 19.36 -21.40
CA PRO A 489 -26.07 19.89 -22.34
C PRO A 489 -27.44 20.12 -21.68
N LEU A 490 -28.16 21.14 -22.17
CA LEU A 490 -29.50 21.49 -21.68
C LEU A 490 -30.41 20.25 -21.63
N ASP A 491 -31.25 20.16 -20.60
CA ASP A 491 -32.24 19.11 -20.35
C ASP A 491 -31.70 17.71 -19.97
N VAL A 492 -30.38 17.45 -20.09
CA VAL A 492 -29.80 16.12 -19.76
C VAL A 492 -30.02 15.78 -18.29
N TYR A 493 -29.62 16.68 -17.39
CA TYR A 493 -29.77 16.47 -15.95
C TYR A 493 -31.24 16.29 -15.58
N ASP A 494 -32.10 17.20 -16.05
CA ASP A 494 -33.52 17.22 -15.68
C ASP A 494 -34.24 15.97 -16.19
N ALA A 495 -33.90 15.49 -17.40
CA ALA A 495 -34.43 14.24 -17.93
C ALA A 495 -33.94 13.00 -17.15
N ILE A 496 -32.67 12.97 -16.73
CA ILE A 496 -32.13 11.89 -15.88
C ILE A 496 -32.80 11.92 -14.50
N ARG A 497 -33.03 13.11 -13.92
CA ARG A 497 -33.75 13.25 -12.66
C ARG A 497 -35.17 12.70 -12.75
N VAL A 498 -35.90 13.03 -13.82
CA VAL A 498 -37.24 12.49 -14.09
C VAL A 498 -37.20 10.98 -14.29
N TRP A 499 -36.23 10.47 -15.05
CA TRP A 499 -36.02 9.04 -15.22
C TRP A 499 -35.79 8.34 -13.89
N LEU A 500 -34.92 8.86 -13.02
CA LEU A 500 -34.57 8.25 -11.75
C LEU A 500 -35.80 8.13 -10.84
N GLU A 501 -36.68 9.14 -10.86
CA GLU A 501 -37.97 9.06 -10.17
C GLU A 501 -38.93 8.01 -10.78
N GLU A 502 -39.01 7.90 -12.10
CA GLU A 502 -39.83 6.87 -12.74
C GLU A 502 -39.29 5.45 -12.51
N PHE A 503 -37.96 5.29 -12.57
CA PHE A 503 -37.25 4.03 -12.36
C PHE A 503 -37.50 3.50 -10.95
N ASN A 504 -37.40 4.38 -9.94
CA ASN A 504 -37.71 4.05 -8.55
C ASN A 504 -39.16 3.57 -8.37
N ARG A 505 -40.12 4.18 -9.10
CA ARG A 505 -41.55 3.83 -9.00
C ARG A 505 -41.90 2.49 -9.63
N LYS A 506 -41.20 2.07 -10.69
CA LYS A 506 -41.59 0.94 -11.54
C LYS A 506 -40.79 -0.33 -11.32
N GLU A 507 -39.48 -0.20 -11.05
CA GLU A 507 -38.55 -1.33 -11.16
C GLU A 507 -37.73 -1.56 -9.89
N TYR A 508 -37.33 -0.50 -9.19
CA TYR A 508 -36.41 -0.64 -8.05
C TYR A 508 -36.81 0.26 -6.88
N ASN A 509 -37.45 -0.33 -5.88
CA ASN A 509 -37.84 0.36 -4.65
C ASN A 509 -37.34 -0.47 -3.45
N PRO A 510 -36.21 -0.10 -2.84
CA PRO A 510 -35.58 -0.88 -1.79
C PRO A 510 -36.46 -0.99 -0.53
N TRP A 511 -37.39 -0.05 -0.33
CA TRP A 511 -38.29 -0.04 0.81
C TRP A 511 -39.64 -0.72 0.56
N ALA A 512 -39.89 -1.22 -0.66
CA ALA A 512 -41.17 -1.80 -1.08
C ALA A 512 -42.41 -0.90 -0.82
N ILE A 513 -42.21 0.42 -0.75
CA ILE A 513 -43.24 1.43 -0.46
C ILE A 513 -43.96 1.85 -1.75
N PRO A 514 -45.23 1.50 -1.98
CA PRO A 514 -45.96 2.00 -3.13
C PRO A 514 -45.94 3.54 -3.13
N ASN A 515 -45.51 4.17 -4.23
CA ASN A 515 -45.45 5.63 -4.42
C ASN A 515 -44.32 6.42 -3.73
N ALA A 516 -43.23 5.77 -3.27
CA ALA A 516 -42.03 6.49 -2.83
C ALA A 516 -41.45 7.39 -3.95
N SER A 517 -41.21 8.67 -3.62
CA SER A 517 -40.65 9.69 -4.52
C SER A 517 -39.69 10.59 -3.75
N ALA A 518 -38.68 11.13 -4.44
CA ALA A 518 -37.62 11.94 -3.84
C ALA A 518 -36.83 11.20 -2.74
N VAL A 519 -36.28 10.04 -3.08
CA VAL A 519 -35.51 9.16 -2.17
C VAL A 519 -34.09 8.86 -2.64
N TRP A 520 -33.72 9.34 -3.83
CA TRP A 520 -32.38 9.15 -4.42
C TRP A 520 -31.72 10.50 -4.71
N GLN A 521 -30.60 10.75 -4.06
CA GLN A 521 -29.69 11.84 -4.38
C GLN A 521 -28.88 11.47 -5.62
N ILE A 522 -28.80 12.35 -6.61
CA ILE A 522 -27.82 12.17 -7.69
C ILE A 522 -26.46 12.51 -7.10
N SER A 523 -25.45 11.69 -7.32
CA SER A 523 -24.07 11.96 -6.88
C SER A 523 -23.18 12.42 -8.03
N SER A 524 -23.37 11.85 -9.22
CA SER A 524 -22.69 12.32 -10.44
C SER A 524 -23.40 11.93 -11.72
N ILE A 525 -23.19 12.72 -12.77
CA ILE A 525 -23.61 12.40 -14.14
C ILE A 525 -22.44 12.71 -15.09
N THR A 526 -21.90 11.69 -15.74
CA THR A 526 -20.73 11.84 -16.61
C THR A 526 -20.95 11.18 -17.98
N PRO A 527 -20.54 11.81 -19.10
CA PRO A 527 -20.60 11.16 -20.40
C PRO A 527 -19.53 10.04 -20.49
N GLU A 528 -19.91 8.84 -20.92
CA GLU A 528 -18.97 7.70 -20.99
C GLU A 528 -17.92 7.84 -22.09
N LYS A 529 -18.16 8.69 -23.10
CA LYS A 529 -17.25 8.91 -24.24
C LYS A 529 -17.08 10.39 -24.55
N GLY A 530 -16.09 11.02 -23.90
CA GLY A 530 -15.63 12.38 -24.24
C GLY A 530 -16.72 13.47 -24.19
N LYS A 531 -16.37 14.70 -24.63
CA LYS A 531 -17.35 15.80 -24.72
C LYS A 531 -18.25 15.63 -25.95
N TRP A 532 -19.57 15.74 -25.75
CA TRP A 532 -20.57 15.67 -26.81
C TRP A 532 -20.36 16.75 -27.89
N SER A 533 -20.60 16.39 -29.15
CA SER A 533 -20.25 17.19 -30.34
C SER A 533 -21.41 18.00 -30.96
N GLY A 534 -22.65 17.87 -30.46
CA GLY A 534 -23.75 18.76 -30.82
C GLY A 534 -24.98 18.14 -31.52
N GLU A 535 -24.95 16.86 -31.92
CA GLU A 535 -26.13 16.16 -32.49
C GLU A 535 -26.14 14.66 -32.07
N GLY A 536 -27.32 14.04 -32.01
CA GLY A 536 -27.48 12.58 -31.82
C GLY A 536 -27.79 12.11 -30.38
N GLU A 537 -27.45 10.85 -30.10
CA GLU A 537 -27.62 10.21 -28.78
C GLU A 537 -26.27 10.08 -28.06
N THR A 538 -26.25 10.29 -26.75
CA THR A 538 -25.06 10.15 -25.89
C THR A 538 -25.36 9.21 -24.74
N VAL A 539 -24.37 8.44 -24.30
CA VAL A 539 -24.49 7.59 -23.11
C VAL A 539 -23.87 8.29 -21.91
N TYR A 540 -24.63 8.36 -20.83
CA TYR A 540 -24.24 8.95 -19.55
C TYR A 540 -24.17 7.86 -18.49
N SER A 541 -23.07 7.84 -17.73
CA SER A 541 -22.97 7.12 -16.47
C SER A 541 -23.57 7.98 -15.36
N VAL A 542 -24.47 7.39 -14.59
CA VAL A 542 -25.20 8.03 -13.49
C VAL A 542 -24.91 7.26 -12.22
N ILE A 543 -24.48 7.97 -11.18
CA ILE A 543 -24.34 7.44 -9.82
C ILE A 543 -25.34 8.19 -8.94
N ALA A 544 -26.14 7.45 -8.19
CA ALA A 544 -27.08 7.98 -7.20
C ALA A 544 -26.95 7.22 -5.88
N ARG A 545 -27.27 7.88 -4.77
CA ARG A 545 -27.28 7.32 -3.42
C ARG A 545 -28.66 7.47 -2.79
N ALA A 546 -29.07 6.49 -2.00
CA ALA A 546 -30.32 6.59 -1.26
C ALA A 546 -30.18 7.66 -0.16
N ASP A 547 -31.16 8.57 -0.07
CA ASP A 547 -31.10 9.73 0.82
C ASP A 547 -31.17 9.35 2.30
N CYS A 548 -31.94 8.29 2.62
CA CYS A 548 -32.20 7.80 3.97
C CYS A 548 -31.64 6.38 4.24
N GLU A 549 -30.80 5.85 3.35
CA GLU A 549 -30.16 4.52 3.51
C GLU A 549 -28.70 4.62 3.03
N LYS A 550 -27.77 4.76 3.97
CA LYS A 550 -26.40 5.22 3.69
C LYS A 550 -25.60 4.27 2.78
N ASP A 551 -25.82 2.97 2.90
CA ASP A 551 -25.02 1.96 2.20
C ASP A 551 -25.55 1.61 0.81
N LEU A 552 -26.67 2.22 0.40
CA LEU A 552 -27.36 1.85 -0.82
C LEU A 552 -27.10 2.85 -1.96
N CYS A 553 -26.43 2.36 -3.00
CA CYS A 553 -26.10 3.10 -4.22
C CYS A 553 -26.80 2.53 -5.45
N LEU A 554 -26.90 3.34 -6.51
CA LEU A 554 -27.36 2.97 -7.85
C LEU A 554 -26.33 3.47 -8.87
N LYS A 555 -25.87 2.57 -9.73
CA LYS A 555 -25.04 2.87 -10.91
C LYS A 555 -25.78 2.49 -12.17
N ALA A 556 -25.96 3.43 -13.09
CA ALA A 556 -26.68 3.21 -14.34
C ALA A 556 -25.96 3.82 -15.55
N SER A 557 -26.11 3.16 -16.69
CA SER A 557 -25.63 3.67 -18.00
C SER A 557 -26.85 3.98 -18.86
N ILE A 558 -27.05 5.24 -19.18
CA ILE A 558 -28.31 5.74 -19.77
C ILE A 558 -28.02 6.39 -21.11
N ARG A 559 -28.76 5.98 -22.14
CA ARG A 559 -28.75 6.64 -23.44
C ARG A 559 -29.75 7.79 -23.44
N PHE A 560 -29.25 8.99 -23.69
CA PHE A 560 -30.02 10.22 -23.82
C PHE A 560 -30.05 10.68 -25.27
N ASN A 561 -31.24 11.03 -25.77
CA ASN A 561 -31.42 11.55 -27.11
C ASN A 561 -31.54 13.08 -27.08
N HIS A 562 -30.50 13.76 -27.55
CA HIS A 562 -30.42 15.22 -27.56
C HIS A 562 -31.39 15.89 -28.55
N THR A 563 -31.99 15.12 -29.48
CA THR A 563 -33.00 15.65 -30.42
C THR A 563 -34.38 15.67 -29.79
N THR A 564 -34.72 14.64 -29.00
CA THR A 564 -36.02 14.53 -28.34
C THR A 564 -36.03 15.11 -26.92
N GLY A 565 -34.85 15.34 -26.32
CA GLY A 565 -34.71 15.83 -24.95
C GLY A 565 -35.14 14.79 -23.90
N ALA A 566 -34.95 13.50 -24.19
CA ALA A 566 -35.46 12.43 -23.35
C ALA A 566 -34.46 11.27 -23.22
N VAL A 567 -34.52 10.58 -22.09
CA VAL A 567 -33.89 9.26 -21.91
C VAL A 567 -34.57 8.28 -22.87
N SER A 568 -33.80 7.71 -23.79
CA SER A 568 -34.30 6.80 -24.82
C SER A 568 -34.17 5.33 -24.44
N GLU A 569 -33.13 4.97 -23.68
CA GLU A 569 -32.85 3.60 -23.26
C GLU A 569 -31.98 3.57 -21.98
N VAL A 570 -32.26 2.63 -21.07
CA VAL A 570 -31.35 2.26 -19.97
C VAL A 570 -30.56 1.06 -20.43
N LEU A 571 -29.23 1.19 -20.52
CA LEU A 571 -28.35 0.13 -21.03
C LEU A 571 -27.97 -0.85 -19.94
N THR A 572 -27.57 -0.33 -18.78
CA THR A 572 -27.30 -1.11 -17.57
C THR A 572 -27.78 -0.33 -16.36
N SER A 573 -28.17 -1.05 -15.32
CA SER A 573 -28.49 -0.49 -14.01
C SER A 573 -28.26 -1.57 -12.96
N ALA A 574 -27.52 -1.24 -11.91
CA ALA A 574 -27.30 -2.09 -10.75
C ALA A 574 -27.33 -1.23 -9.49
N ALA A 575 -27.82 -1.82 -8.40
CA ALA A 575 -27.87 -1.18 -7.10
C ALA A 575 -27.36 -2.15 -6.03
N GLY A 576 -26.68 -1.60 -5.03
CA GLY A 576 -25.85 -2.33 -4.08
C GLY A 576 -24.91 -1.36 -3.35
N SER A 577 -23.93 -1.90 -2.64
CA SER A 577 -22.89 -1.08 -2.01
C SER A 577 -21.96 -0.43 -3.05
N GLU A 578 -21.15 0.54 -2.64
CA GLU A 578 -20.19 1.19 -3.56
C GLU A 578 -19.18 0.21 -4.16
N GLU A 579 -18.77 -0.78 -3.36
CA GLU A 579 -17.84 -1.84 -3.74
C GLU A 579 -18.48 -2.79 -4.76
N GLU A 580 -19.72 -3.23 -4.53
CA GLU A 580 -20.46 -4.10 -5.45
C GLU A 580 -20.67 -3.47 -6.84
N LEU A 581 -20.67 -2.14 -6.91
CA LEU A 581 -20.95 -1.38 -8.12
C LEU A 581 -19.72 -0.83 -8.82
N ASP A 582 -18.50 -1.09 -8.33
CA ASP A 582 -17.26 -0.52 -8.86
C ASP A 582 -17.33 1.02 -8.99
N ILE A 583 -17.85 1.71 -7.98
CA ILE A 583 -17.92 3.18 -7.97
C ILE A 583 -16.54 3.73 -7.58
N GLY A 584 -15.86 4.44 -8.50
CA GLY A 584 -14.52 5.01 -8.29
C GLY A 584 -13.43 4.57 -9.28
N PHE A 585 -13.71 3.59 -10.15
CA PHE A 585 -12.75 3.09 -11.16
C PHE A 585 -12.95 3.73 -12.54
N SER A 586 -11.86 3.90 -13.31
CA SER A 586 -11.93 4.38 -14.71
C SER A 586 -11.22 3.43 -15.68
N TYR A 587 -11.77 3.29 -16.91
CA TYR A 587 -11.19 2.42 -17.94
C TYR A 587 -10.62 3.23 -19.12
N SER A 588 -9.63 2.70 -19.82
CA SER A 588 -9.17 3.24 -21.12
C SER A 588 -8.70 2.11 -22.01
N THR A 589 -9.01 2.17 -23.31
CA THR A 589 -8.67 1.11 -24.25
C THR A 589 -7.66 1.56 -25.32
N TYR A 590 -6.78 0.65 -25.72
CA TYR A 590 -5.77 0.88 -26.77
C TYR A 590 -5.72 -0.26 -27.79
N PRO A 591 -5.54 0.05 -29.08
CA PRO A 591 -5.35 -0.97 -30.09
C PRO A 591 -3.89 -1.44 -30.13
N LEU A 592 -3.68 -2.77 -30.12
CA LEU A 592 -2.39 -3.41 -30.37
C LEU A 592 -2.46 -4.16 -31.71
N THR A 593 -1.68 -3.74 -32.70
CA THR A 593 -1.76 -4.29 -34.07
C THR A 593 -0.76 -5.43 -34.26
N LEU A 594 -1.21 -6.57 -34.76
CA LEU A 594 -0.38 -7.77 -34.94
C LEU A 594 0.05 -7.96 -36.40
N SER A 595 1.09 -8.77 -36.62
CA SER A 595 1.65 -9.07 -37.94
C SER A 595 0.66 -9.77 -38.89
N ASP A 596 -0.28 -10.54 -38.32
CA ASP A 596 -1.35 -11.24 -39.05
C ASP A 596 -2.52 -10.33 -39.46
N GLY A 597 -2.48 -9.05 -39.06
CA GLY A 597 -3.50 -8.05 -39.33
C GLY A 597 -4.62 -7.97 -38.30
N ARG A 598 -4.61 -8.77 -37.22
CA ARG A 598 -5.51 -8.59 -36.08
C ARG A 598 -5.17 -7.32 -35.30
N THR A 599 -6.16 -6.83 -34.56
CA THR A 599 -5.99 -5.73 -33.61
C THR A 599 -6.59 -6.14 -32.27
N LEU A 600 -5.75 -6.38 -31.28
CA LEU A 600 -6.17 -6.64 -29.92
C LEU A 600 -6.58 -5.33 -29.23
N THR A 601 -7.46 -5.42 -28.24
CA THR A 601 -7.84 -4.29 -27.40
C THR A 601 -7.22 -4.47 -26.02
N LEU A 602 -6.38 -3.52 -25.60
CA LEU A 602 -5.82 -3.44 -24.27
C LEU A 602 -6.70 -2.53 -23.42
N GLU A 603 -7.37 -3.05 -22.40
CA GLU A 603 -8.22 -2.30 -21.47
C GLU A 603 -7.51 -2.11 -20.14
N PHE A 604 -7.30 -0.85 -19.76
CA PHE A 604 -6.61 -0.46 -18.53
C PHE A 604 -7.63 -0.06 -17.47
N GLU A 605 -7.64 -0.78 -16.36
CA GLU A 605 -8.40 -0.42 -15.15
C GLU A 605 -7.55 0.46 -14.24
N LYS A 606 -8.01 1.70 -13.99
CA LYS A 606 -7.23 2.72 -13.31
C LYS A 606 -7.93 3.24 -12.06
N VAL A 607 -7.12 3.47 -11.04
CA VAL A 607 -7.50 4.13 -9.79
C VAL A 607 -6.79 5.49 -9.74
N PRO A 608 -7.52 6.61 -9.61
CA PRO A 608 -6.91 7.92 -9.37
C PRO A 608 -6.11 7.91 -8.07
N LEU A 609 -4.95 8.56 -8.06
CA LEU A 609 -4.19 8.78 -6.83
C LEU A 609 -4.67 10.08 -6.16
N GLU A 610 -4.71 10.12 -4.83
CA GLU A 610 -5.18 11.29 -4.06
C GLU A 610 -4.27 12.52 -4.20
N GLU A 611 -3.00 12.32 -4.56
CA GLU A 611 -2.06 13.41 -4.80
C GLU A 611 -2.41 14.21 -6.08
N PRO A 612 -2.32 15.55 -6.07
CA PRO A 612 -2.50 16.35 -7.26
C PRO A 612 -1.42 16.01 -8.31
N GLY A 613 -1.82 15.26 -9.33
CA GLY A 613 -0.94 14.83 -10.43
C GLY A 613 -1.72 14.08 -11.50
N ASN A 614 -1.16 14.03 -12.71
CA ASN A 614 -1.79 13.35 -13.84
C ASN A 614 -1.27 11.91 -13.96
N VAL A 615 -1.24 11.17 -12.86
CA VAL A 615 -0.79 9.76 -12.82
C VAL A 615 -1.83 8.94 -12.08
N ALA A 616 -2.21 7.80 -12.65
CA ALA A 616 -3.11 6.83 -12.06
C ALA A 616 -2.40 5.49 -11.86
N LEU A 617 -2.78 4.76 -10.81
CA LEU A 617 -2.39 3.36 -10.63
C LEU A 617 -3.20 2.52 -11.62
N VAL A 618 -2.51 1.63 -12.35
CA VAL A 618 -3.15 0.62 -13.18
C VAL A 618 -3.21 -0.67 -12.37
N ARG A 619 -4.42 -1.10 -12.00
CA ARG A 619 -4.59 -2.37 -11.27
C ARG A 619 -4.38 -3.57 -12.18
N GLN A 620 -4.90 -3.47 -13.40
CA GLN A 620 -4.82 -4.53 -14.39
C GLN A 620 -4.97 -3.99 -15.81
N VAL A 621 -4.36 -4.71 -16.75
CA VAL A 621 -4.53 -4.53 -18.19
C VAL A 621 -5.13 -5.80 -18.78
N ARG A 622 -6.37 -5.73 -19.28
CA ARG A 622 -7.04 -6.85 -19.93
C ARG A 622 -6.79 -6.82 -21.43
N VAL A 623 -6.36 -7.95 -21.99
CA VAL A 623 -6.03 -8.11 -23.42
C VAL A 623 -7.17 -8.86 -24.09
N TRP A 624 -7.84 -8.22 -25.04
CA TRP A 624 -9.02 -8.75 -25.71
C TRP A 624 -8.77 -8.98 -27.20
N ASP A 625 -9.26 -10.11 -27.72
CA ASP A 625 -9.45 -10.33 -29.16
C ASP A 625 -10.97 -10.33 -29.45
N GLY A 626 -11.47 -9.21 -29.98
CA GLY A 626 -12.90 -8.95 -30.05
C GLY A 626 -13.56 -8.98 -28.67
N ASN A 627 -14.43 -9.97 -28.42
CA ASN A 627 -15.12 -10.14 -27.13
C ASN A 627 -14.49 -11.24 -26.25
N ARG A 628 -13.39 -11.86 -26.69
CA ARG A 628 -12.70 -12.90 -25.93
C ARG A 628 -11.56 -12.26 -25.14
N LEU A 629 -11.61 -12.38 -23.81
CA LEU A 629 -10.47 -12.09 -22.95
C LEU A 629 -9.38 -13.15 -23.20
N LEU A 630 -8.20 -12.72 -23.60
CA LEU A 630 -7.03 -13.58 -23.79
C LEU A 630 -6.21 -13.67 -22.51
N GLN A 631 -5.96 -12.52 -21.88
CA GLN A 631 -5.04 -12.39 -20.75
C GLN A 631 -5.40 -11.19 -19.89
N THR A 632 -5.03 -11.24 -18.61
CA THR A 632 -4.97 -10.08 -17.72
C THR A 632 -3.54 -9.93 -17.24
N ILE A 633 -2.98 -8.72 -17.35
CA ILE A 633 -1.64 -8.37 -16.87
C ILE A 633 -1.80 -7.53 -15.60
N MET A 634 -1.07 -7.88 -14.55
CA MET A 634 -1.08 -7.27 -13.22
C MET A 634 0.36 -6.99 -12.75
N LYS A 635 0.51 -6.36 -11.58
CA LYS A 635 1.81 -6.09 -10.94
C LYS A 635 2.71 -7.33 -10.89
N GLY A 636 2.15 -8.50 -10.60
CA GLY A 636 2.90 -9.76 -10.47
C GLY A 636 3.44 -10.32 -11.79
N ASP A 637 3.04 -9.78 -12.93
CA ASP A 637 3.52 -10.22 -14.26
C ASP A 637 4.81 -9.49 -14.70
N VAL A 638 5.26 -8.48 -13.94
CA VAL A 638 6.54 -7.80 -14.13
C VAL A 638 7.55 -8.41 -13.17
N ARG A 639 8.72 -8.83 -13.68
CA ARG A 639 9.84 -9.28 -12.84
C ARG A 639 10.77 -8.14 -12.55
N GLU A 640 11.02 -7.89 -11.27
CA GLU A 640 12.01 -6.93 -10.80
C GLU A 640 13.41 -7.49 -11.09
N ASP A 641 14.31 -6.68 -11.63
CA ASP A 641 15.69 -7.10 -11.92
C ASP A 641 16.69 -6.59 -10.86
N GLY A 642 16.18 -5.94 -9.80
CA GLY A 642 16.97 -5.33 -8.73
C GLY A 642 17.84 -4.14 -9.16
N VAL A 643 17.81 -3.75 -10.44
CA VAL A 643 18.65 -2.69 -11.02
C VAL A 643 17.80 -1.47 -11.40
N ARG A 644 16.61 -1.67 -11.98
CA ARG A 644 15.67 -0.59 -12.30
C ARG A 644 14.62 -0.42 -11.21
N LEU A 645 14.26 0.83 -10.93
CA LEU A 645 13.18 1.19 -9.99
C LEU A 645 11.82 0.68 -10.51
N TYR A 646 11.16 -0.13 -9.69
CA TYR A 646 9.80 -0.64 -9.88
C TYR A 646 8.93 -0.30 -8.67
N GLU A 647 7.86 0.47 -8.86
CA GLU A 647 6.92 0.86 -7.80
C GLU A 647 5.54 0.21 -7.98
N GLY A 648 5.26 -0.33 -9.17
CA GLY A 648 3.96 -0.83 -9.60
C GLY A 648 3.69 -0.48 -11.07
N ILE A 649 2.47 -0.70 -11.56
CA ILE A 649 2.09 -0.33 -12.93
C ILE A 649 1.33 0.98 -12.89
N TYR A 650 1.83 1.99 -13.61
CA TYR A 650 1.25 3.33 -13.61
C TYR A 650 0.89 3.78 -15.02
N ARG A 651 0.11 4.86 -15.09
CA ARG A 651 -0.14 5.57 -16.35
C ARG A 651 -0.25 7.05 -16.09
N HIS A 652 0.38 7.84 -16.96
CA HIS A 652 0.10 9.27 -17.03
C HIS A 652 -1.24 9.53 -17.75
N THR A 653 -2.14 10.30 -17.15
CA THR A 653 -3.52 10.52 -17.62
C THR A 653 -3.65 11.68 -18.62
N ASP A 654 -2.66 12.57 -18.71
CA ASP A 654 -2.60 13.54 -19.80
C ASP A 654 -2.10 12.87 -21.08
N LYS A 655 -2.88 12.98 -22.17
CA LYS A 655 -2.56 12.72 -23.61
C LYS A 655 -1.57 11.59 -23.94
N ASP A 656 -1.95 10.71 -24.86
CA ASP A 656 -1.18 9.52 -25.28
C ASP A 656 0.14 9.79 -26.04
N GLU A 657 0.67 11.03 -26.01
CA GLU A 657 1.91 11.45 -26.66
C GLU A 657 3.00 11.94 -25.67
N VAL A 658 2.75 11.87 -24.34
CA VAL A 658 3.76 12.20 -23.32
C VAL A 658 4.45 10.95 -22.76
N PRO A 659 5.67 11.09 -22.20
CA PRO A 659 6.29 10.02 -21.41
C PRO A 659 5.35 9.56 -20.29
N GLY A 660 5.15 8.24 -20.16
CA GLY A 660 4.20 7.62 -19.23
C GLY A 660 2.90 7.09 -19.86
N ALA A 661 2.74 7.21 -21.19
CA ALA A 661 1.71 6.49 -21.96
C ALA A 661 2.18 5.06 -22.34
N PRO A 662 1.27 4.09 -22.60
CA PRO A 662 1.69 2.77 -23.07
C PRO A 662 2.49 2.85 -24.38
N ASP A 663 3.61 2.13 -24.47
CA ASP A 663 4.44 2.08 -25.68
C ASP A 663 4.04 0.88 -26.54
N LEU A 664 3.46 1.12 -27.71
CA LEU A 664 2.80 0.10 -28.54
C LEU A 664 3.53 -0.17 -29.86
N ARG A 665 4.85 -0.29 -29.81
CA ARG A 665 5.72 -0.47 -30.99
C ARG A 665 6.22 -1.90 -31.07
N ASP A 666 6.50 -2.35 -32.29
CA ASP A 666 7.21 -3.60 -32.57
C ASP A 666 8.71 -3.39 -32.23
N ILE A 667 9.13 -3.91 -31.07
CA ILE A 667 10.50 -3.71 -30.56
C ILE A 667 11.44 -4.86 -30.92
N ASN A 668 10.91 -6.05 -31.20
CA ASN A 668 11.70 -7.23 -31.59
C ASN A 668 11.81 -7.40 -33.11
N GLY A 669 11.04 -6.64 -33.89
CA GLY A 669 11.03 -6.63 -35.35
C GLY A 669 10.28 -7.80 -36.00
N ASP A 670 9.40 -8.48 -35.26
CA ASP A 670 8.64 -9.63 -35.77
C ASP A 670 7.39 -9.24 -36.58
N GLY A 671 7.05 -7.94 -36.61
CA GLY A 671 5.91 -7.37 -37.31
C GLY A 671 4.65 -7.20 -36.47
N SER A 672 4.62 -7.72 -35.25
CA SER A 672 3.56 -7.51 -34.26
C SER A 672 3.97 -6.39 -33.30
N ALA A 673 3.02 -5.54 -32.91
CA ALA A 673 3.27 -4.53 -31.90
C ALA A 673 3.36 -5.19 -30.50
N ASP A 674 4.27 -4.67 -29.69
CA ASP A 674 4.49 -5.08 -28.31
C ASP A 674 3.92 -4.06 -27.31
N LEU A 675 3.95 -4.36 -26.02
CA LEU A 675 3.41 -3.50 -24.96
C LEU A 675 4.50 -3.09 -23.97
N GLY A 676 4.79 -1.78 -23.89
CA GLY A 676 5.54 -1.17 -22.79
C GLY A 676 4.61 -0.51 -21.77
N LEU A 677 4.80 -0.82 -20.49
CA LEU A 677 4.08 -0.26 -19.35
C LEU A 677 5.00 0.57 -18.45
N LEU A 678 4.54 1.76 -18.03
CA LEU A 678 5.27 2.61 -17.08
C LEU A 678 5.29 1.93 -15.69
N VAL A 679 6.46 1.90 -15.05
CA VAL A 679 6.63 1.16 -13.78
C VAL A 679 6.96 2.02 -12.55
N ASN A 680 6.96 3.34 -12.68
CA ASN A 680 7.23 4.27 -11.59
C ASN A 680 6.37 5.54 -11.68
N LYS A 681 5.92 6.05 -10.52
CA LYS A 681 5.05 7.21 -10.39
C LYS A 681 5.77 8.53 -10.73
N LYS A 682 7.07 8.63 -10.41
CA LYS A 682 7.90 9.82 -10.62
C LYS A 682 9.18 9.48 -11.38
N PHE A 683 9.47 10.22 -12.45
CA PHE A 683 10.62 9.99 -13.34
C PHE A 683 11.41 11.28 -13.61
N PRO A 684 12.22 11.79 -12.65
CA PRO A 684 12.94 13.06 -12.82
C PRO A 684 14.03 13.02 -13.89
N HIS A 685 14.56 11.84 -14.25
CA HIS A 685 15.68 11.68 -15.18
C HIS A 685 15.47 10.62 -16.27
N ASN A 686 14.81 9.51 -15.94
CA ASN A 686 14.61 8.34 -16.80
C ASN A 686 13.18 7.82 -16.61
N VAL A 687 12.55 7.33 -17.67
CA VAL A 687 11.15 6.88 -17.67
C VAL A 687 11.15 5.37 -17.83
N ASN A 688 10.98 4.65 -16.73
CA ASN A 688 11.19 3.20 -16.71
C ASN A 688 9.97 2.49 -17.30
N TYR A 689 10.21 1.52 -18.18
CA TYR A 689 9.15 0.73 -18.80
C TYR A 689 9.45 -0.76 -18.68
N ALA A 690 8.42 -1.54 -18.34
CA ALA A 690 8.40 -2.98 -18.49
C ALA A 690 7.77 -3.33 -19.85
N TYR A 691 8.49 -4.09 -20.67
CA TYR A 691 8.01 -4.51 -21.99
C TYR A 691 7.49 -5.95 -21.97
N PHE A 692 6.45 -6.18 -22.74
CA PHE A 692 5.83 -7.47 -23.00
C PHE A 692 5.73 -7.65 -24.50
N LEU A 693 6.32 -8.73 -25.02
CA LEU A 693 6.30 -9.04 -26.45
C LEU A 693 5.13 -9.94 -26.80
N TRP A 694 4.55 -9.73 -27.96
CA TRP A 694 3.51 -10.63 -28.43
C TRP A 694 4.09 -11.98 -28.86
N ASP A 695 3.53 -13.07 -28.33
CA ASP A 695 3.86 -14.43 -28.75
C ASP A 695 2.70 -15.03 -29.55
N ASP A 696 2.86 -15.06 -30.87
CA ASP A 696 1.87 -15.62 -31.80
C ASP A 696 1.53 -17.10 -31.52
N GLN A 697 2.46 -17.88 -30.98
CA GLN A 697 2.20 -19.30 -30.68
C GLN A 697 1.39 -19.49 -29.40
N ALA A 698 1.65 -18.65 -28.40
CA ALA A 698 0.98 -18.72 -27.10
C ALA A 698 -0.28 -17.84 -27.02
N GLU A 699 -0.53 -16.99 -28.02
CA GLU A 699 -1.63 -16.01 -28.03
C GLU A 699 -1.64 -15.10 -26.79
N GLN A 700 -0.45 -14.69 -26.32
CA GLN A 700 -0.31 -13.87 -25.10
C GLN A 700 0.86 -12.89 -25.20
N LEU A 701 0.80 -11.83 -24.39
CA LEU A 701 1.91 -10.91 -24.15
C LEU A 701 2.84 -11.50 -23.09
N ARG A 702 4.09 -11.78 -23.44
CA ARG A 702 5.11 -12.35 -22.55
C ARG A 702 6.06 -11.27 -22.06
N TYR A 703 6.30 -11.23 -20.75
CA TYR A 703 7.25 -10.30 -20.16
C TYR A 703 8.64 -10.47 -20.80
N SER A 704 9.18 -9.35 -21.26
CA SER A 704 10.42 -9.26 -22.02
C SER A 704 11.46 -8.41 -21.33
N GLY A 705 11.18 -7.68 -20.25
CA GLY A 705 12.20 -6.97 -19.46
C GLY A 705 11.95 -5.49 -19.24
N MET A 706 12.72 -4.90 -18.33
CA MET A 706 12.70 -3.47 -18.03
C MET A 706 13.80 -2.69 -18.76
N PHE A 707 13.48 -1.46 -19.15
CA PHE A 707 14.43 -0.46 -19.65
C PHE A 707 14.28 0.86 -18.88
N PHE A 708 15.38 1.59 -18.70
CA PHE A 708 15.41 2.93 -18.09
C PHE A 708 14.72 4.00 -18.94
N ALA A 709 14.56 3.75 -20.24
CA ALA A 709 13.86 4.64 -21.15
C ALA A 709 13.26 3.83 -22.31
N PRO A 710 12.20 4.34 -22.95
CA PRO A 710 11.72 3.76 -24.20
C PRO A 710 12.87 3.68 -25.23
N PRO A 711 13.17 2.50 -25.79
CA PRO A 711 14.37 2.34 -26.60
C PRO A 711 14.20 2.96 -27.99
N GLU A 712 15.33 3.36 -28.58
CA GLU A 712 15.44 3.75 -29.98
C GLU A 712 15.46 2.50 -30.86
N LEU A 713 14.58 2.42 -31.86
CA LEU A 713 14.51 1.30 -32.79
C LEU A 713 15.40 1.56 -34.01
N GLU A 714 16.30 0.64 -34.33
CA GLU A 714 17.09 0.66 -35.55
C GLU A 714 16.50 -0.24 -36.65
N SER A 715 16.69 0.14 -37.92
CA SER A 715 16.22 -0.65 -39.07
C SER A 715 16.86 -2.04 -39.20
N SER A 716 17.90 -2.32 -38.42
CA SER A 716 18.60 -3.61 -38.33
C SER A 716 17.89 -4.60 -37.40
N GLY A 717 16.82 -4.20 -36.70
CA GLY A 717 16.18 -5.01 -35.63
C GLY A 717 16.93 -4.96 -34.30
N GLN A 718 17.83 -3.98 -34.15
CA GLN A 718 18.52 -3.71 -32.88
C GLN A 718 17.84 -2.54 -32.18
N ILE A 719 17.95 -2.51 -30.86
CA ILE A 719 17.42 -1.41 -30.05
C ILE A 719 18.52 -0.77 -29.22
N ILE A 720 18.41 0.53 -28.99
CA ILE A 720 19.34 1.28 -28.13
C ILE A 720 18.58 1.85 -26.95
N GLU A 721 18.98 1.45 -25.75
CA GLU A 721 18.57 2.10 -24.51
C GLU A 721 19.53 3.25 -24.20
N THR A 722 18.99 4.42 -23.87
CA THR A 722 19.78 5.58 -23.42
C THR A 722 19.42 5.91 -21.98
N GLU A 723 20.39 5.75 -21.08
CA GLU A 723 20.27 6.07 -19.67
C GLU A 723 20.90 7.44 -19.39
N HIS A 724 20.11 8.35 -18.83
CA HIS A 724 20.54 9.70 -18.47
C HIS A 724 20.92 9.78 -16.98
N GLY A 725 22.21 10.02 -16.71
CA GLY A 725 22.73 10.28 -15.36
C GLY A 725 22.87 11.79 -15.05
N GLY A 726 23.20 12.10 -13.79
CA GLY A 726 23.38 13.48 -13.30
C GLY A 726 24.60 14.20 -13.90
N GLY A 727 24.43 14.87 -15.05
CA GLY A 727 25.37 15.87 -15.59
C GLY A 727 26.53 15.36 -16.47
N GLY A 728 26.55 14.08 -16.85
CA GLY A 728 27.56 13.45 -17.71
C GLY A 728 27.09 13.09 -19.13
N LEU A 729 27.94 12.40 -19.90
CA LEU A 729 27.52 11.73 -21.14
C LEU A 729 26.60 10.54 -20.77
N PRO A 730 25.49 10.33 -21.50
CA PRO A 730 24.60 9.22 -21.20
C PRO A 730 25.27 7.87 -21.50
N ILE A 731 24.84 6.85 -20.77
CA ILE A 731 25.18 5.46 -21.07
C ILE A 731 24.22 5.01 -22.18
N ARG A 732 24.75 4.46 -23.26
CA ARG A 732 23.97 3.95 -24.39
C ARG A 732 24.27 2.46 -24.58
N ARG A 733 23.29 1.63 -24.26
CA ARG A 733 23.36 0.16 -24.35
C ARG A 733 22.63 -0.31 -25.59
N ARG A 734 23.24 -1.22 -26.33
CA ARG A 734 22.70 -1.81 -27.55
C ARG A 734 22.21 -3.21 -27.23
N TYR A 735 20.98 -3.52 -27.65
CA TYR A 735 20.38 -4.84 -27.49
C TYR A 735 19.94 -5.41 -28.84
N ILE A 736 19.93 -6.74 -28.92
CA ILE A 736 19.43 -7.50 -30.08
C ILE A 736 18.40 -8.52 -29.61
N PHE A 737 17.41 -8.79 -30.45
CA PHE A 737 16.51 -9.93 -30.27
C PHE A 737 16.93 -11.04 -31.23
N LEU A 738 16.96 -12.28 -30.75
CA LEU A 738 17.20 -13.43 -31.62
C LEU A 738 15.90 -13.81 -32.33
N SER A 739 16.01 -14.14 -33.61
CA SER A 739 14.87 -14.51 -34.45
C SER A 739 14.43 -15.97 -34.28
N ASP A 740 15.13 -16.76 -33.45
CA ASP A 740 14.76 -18.15 -33.21
C ASP A 740 13.78 -18.26 -32.03
N HIS A 741 12.63 -18.89 -32.26
CA HIS A 741 11.65 -19.22 -31.22
C HIS A 741 12.13 -20.37 -30.31
N SER A 742 13.42 -20.42 -29.98
CA SER A 742 13.91 -21.37 -29.00
C SER A 742 13.47 -20.90 -27.61
N ASP A 743 12.95 -21.83 -26.80
CA ASP A 743 12.55 -21.55 -25.41
C ASP A 743 13.70 -20.99 -24.54
N MET A 744 14.95 -21.08 -25.05
CA MET A 744 16.14 -20.56 -24.40
C MET A 744 16.19 -19.03 -24.32
N ASN A 745 15.76 -18.32 -25.38
CA ASN A 745 16.01 -16.88 -25.54
C ASN A 745 14.89 -16.11 -26.28
N TYR A 746 13.79 -16.76 -26.67
CA TYR A 746 12.72 -16.04 -27.37
C TYR A 746 12.19 -14.88 -26.51
N GLY A 747 12.13 -13.70 -27.12
CA GLY A 747 11.66 -12.49 -26.46
C GLY A 747 12.59 -11.90 -25.40
N VAL A 748 13.85 -12.34 -25.36
CA VAL A 748 14.86 -11.78 -24.46
C VAL A 748 15.76 -10.79 -25.23
N PRO A 749 15.82 -9.50 -24.84
CA PRO A 749 16.82 -8.58 -25.34
C PRO A 749 18.21 -9.00 -24.85
N LEU A 750 19.12 -9.28 -25.78
CA LEU A 750 20.49 -9.63 -25.47
C LEU A 750 21.39 -8.41 -25.63
N PHE A 751 22.17 -8.11 -24.60
CA PHE A 751 23.13 -7.02 -24.62
C PHE A 751 24.23 -7.30 -25.66
N ALA A 752 24.40 -6.37 -26.60
CA ALA A 752 25.32 -6.46 -27.73
C ALA A 752 26.50 -5.49 -27.62
N GLY A 753 26.52 -4.63 -26.59
CA GLY A 753 27.62 -3.71 -26.29
C GLY A 753 27.18 -2.27 -26.08
N PHE A 754 28.18 -1.39 -25.89
CA PHE A 754 27.96 0.03 -25.64
C PHE A 754 28.22 0.88 -26.88
N ASP A 755 27.27 1.75 -27.22
CA ASP A 755 27.49 2.89 -28.14
C ASP A 755 28.19 4.04 -27.41
N SER A 756 27.91 4.19 -26.10
CA SER A 756 28.54 5.13 -25.19
C SER A 756 28.58 4.52 -23.80
N ARG A 757 29.76 4.47 -23.19
CA ARG A 757 29.93 3.99 -21.81
C ARG A 757 29.61 5.07 -20.76
N GLY A 758 29.35 6.31 -21.17
CA GLY A 758 29.11 7.42 -20.23
C GLY A 758 30.24 7.54 -19.20
N SER A 759 29.88 7.45 -17.92
CA SER A 759 30.81 7.48 -16.78
C SER A 759 31.28 6.10 -16.32
N LEU A 760 30.88 5.01 -17.00
CA LEU A 760 31.30 3.66 -16.62
C LEU A 760 32.83 3.50 -16.77
N PRO A 761 33.45 2.71 -15.89
CA PRO A 761 34.88 2.43 -15.97
C PRO A 761 35.26 1.71 -17.27
N PRO A 762 36.55 1.75 -17.67
CA PRO A 762 37.02 1.01 -18.84
C PRO A 762 36.85 -0.50 -18.65
N GLU A 763 36.74 -1.21 -19.76
CA GLU A 763 36.67 -2.68 -19.76
C GLU A 763 38.03 -3.28 -19.38
N GLU A 764 38.00 -4.32 -18.55
CA GLU A 764 39.17 -5.12 -18.17
C GLU A 764 39.32 -6.33 -19.10
N THR A 765 40.56 -6.77 -19.33
CA THR A 765 40.83 -7.93 -20.22
C THR A 765 40.82 -9.27 -19.51
N THR A 766 40.84 -9.27 -18.18
CA THR A 766 40.88 -10.47 -17.34
C THR A 766 40.11 -10.26 -16.06
N LEU A 767 39.41 -11.29 -15.60
CA LEU A 767 38.70 -11.30 -14.32
C LEU A 767 39.67 -11.44 -13.15
N PRO A 768 39.36 -10.83 -12.00
CA PRO A 768 40.16 -10.93 -10.77
C PRO A 768 39.92 -12.26 -10.03
N ILE A 769 40.14 -13.38 -10.71
CA ILE A 769 40.00 -14.75 -10.17
C ILE A 769 41.31 -15.54 -10.35
N PRO A 770 41.52 -16.67 -9.62
CA PRO A 770 42.74 -17.47 -9.72
C PRO A 770 43.04 -17.99 -11.14
N GLU A 771 44.33 -18.16 -11.50
CA GLU A 771 44.76 -18.62 -12.83
C GLU A 771 44.24 -20.02 -13.19
N GLU A 772 44.05 -20.87 -12.19
CA GLU A 772 43.46 -22.21 -12.31
C GLU A 772 41.96 -22.21 -12.59
N GLY A 773 41.28 -21.06 -12.45
CA GLY A 773 39.84 -20.91 -12.59
C GLY A 773 39.03 -21.21 -11.34
N LEU A 774 37.74 -20.89 -11.39
CA LEU A 774 36.78 -21.13 -10.32
C LEU A 774 35.64 -22.03 -10.80
N THR A 775 35.30 -23.05 -10.02
CA THR A 775 34.12 -23.89 -10.29
C THR A 775 32.94 -23.39 -9.48
N PHE A 776 31.91 -22.97 -10.20
CA PHE A 776 30.62 -22.55 -9.73
C PHE A 776 29.60 -23.69 -9.77
N SER A 777 28.68 -23.69 -8.82
CA SER A 777 27.55 -24.59 -8.72
C SER A 777 26.26 -23.78 -8.66
N PHE A 778 25.27 -24.19 -9.43
CA PHE A 778 23.90 -23.70 -9.40
C PHE A 778 22.97 -24.89 -9.10
N SER A 779 22.26 -24.80 -7.99
CA SER A 779 21.29 -25.78 -7.54
C SER A 779 20.41 -25.16 -6.46
N SER A 780 19.21 -25.70 -6.24
CA SER A 780 18.33 -25.30 -5.14
C SER A 780 18.71 -25.92 -3.79
N GLY A 781 19.74 -26.77 -3.74
CA GLY A 781 20.06 -27.60 -2.56
C GLY A 781 19.05 -28.74 -2.29
N ALA A 782 17.83 -28.65 -2.81
CA ALA A 782 16.78 -29.67 -2.75
C ALA A 782 16.52 -30.30 -4.14
N GLY A 783 16.76 -31.62 -4.25
CA GLY A 783 16.59 -32.37 -5.50
C GLY A 783 17.90 -32.98 -6.02
N ALA A 784 17.80 -33.84 -7.02
CA ALA A 784 18.94 -34.53 -7.62
C ALA A 784 19.41 -33.84 -8.92
N TRP A 785 19.47 -32.50 -8.90
CA TRP A 785 19.91 -31.68 -10.03
C TRP A 785 20.95 -30.64 -9.65
N SER A 786 21.80 -30.27 -10.61
CA SER A 786 22.77 -29.18 -10.47
C SER A 786 23.36 -28.79 -11.83
N THR A 787 23.79 -27.53 -11.95
CA THR A 787 24.67 -27.05 -13.01
C THR A 787 26.02 -26.69 -12.42
N TYR A 788 27.09 -27.27 -12.96
CA TYR A 788 28.47 -26.88 -12.65
C TYR A 788 29.08 -26.12 -13.82
N LEU A 789 29.86 -25.08 -13.51
CA LEU A 789 30.56 -24.26 -14.49
C LEU A 789 31.95 -23.91 -13.97
N THR A 790 33.00 -24.22 -14.72
CA THR A 790 34.37 -23.78 -14.39
C THR A 790 34.76 -22.59 -15.26
N LEU A 791 34.95 -21.42 -14.64
CA LEU A 791 35.28 -20.14 -15.27
C LEU A 791 36.78 -19.83 -15.15
N LEU A 792 37.42 -19.47 -16.26
CA LEU A 792 38.81 -19.01 -16.31
C LEU A 792 38.91 -17.48 -16.31
N PRO A 793 40.06 -16.89 -15.90
CA PRO A 793 40.22 -15.42 -15.87
C PRO A 793 40.03 -14.72 -17.21
N ASP A 794 40.20 -15.42 -18.34
CA ASP A 794 39.96 -14.85 -19.68
C ASP A 794 38.48 -14.89 -20.11
N GLY A 795 37.60 -15.36 -19.23
CA GLY A 795 36.15 -15.48 -19.46
C GLY A 795 35.72 -16.79 -20.10
N THR A 796 36.65 -17.65 -20.53
CA THR A 796 36.28 -18.95 -21.09
C THR A 796 35.79 -19.90 -19.99
N PHE A 797 34.79 -20.73 -20.31
CA PHE A 797 34.26 -21.70 -19.35
C PHE A 797 33.76 -22.98 -20.00
N SER A 798 33.67 -24.04 -19.19
CA SER A 798 33.00 -25.29 -19.53
C SER A 798 32.14 -25.76 -18.35
N GLY A 799 31.03 -26.43 -18.63
CA GLY A 799 30.10 -26.85 -17.59
C GLY A 799 29.23 -28.04 -17.96
N THR A 800 28.46 -28.49 -16.97
CA THR A 800 27.51 -29.58 -17.11
C THR A 800 26.31 -29.34 -16.21
N TYR A 801 25.12 -29.43 -16.78
CA TYR A 801 23.86 -29.57 -16.06
C TYR A 801 23.44 -31.05 -16.03
N SER A 802 22.95 -31.50 -14.89
CA SER A 802 22.29 -32.80 -14.78
C SER A 802 21.12 -32.75 -13.81
N ASP A 803 20.04 -33.48 -14.11
CA ASP A 803 18.89 -33.71 -13.22
C ASP A 803 18.48 -35.19 -13.29
N SER A 804 18.36 -35.84 -12.13
CA SER A 804 18.00 -37.26 -12.02
C SER A 804 16.61 -37.44 -11.46
N ASP A 805 15.71 -38.04 -12.26
CA ASP A 805 14.38 -38.43 -11.80
C ASP A 805 14.49 -39.72 -10.96
N MET A 806 14.54 -39.52 -9.63
CA MET A 806 14.73 -40.55 -8.61
C MET A 806 13.51 -41.48 -8.52
N GLY A 807 13.41 -42.39 -9.49
CA GLY A 807 12.33 -43.39 -9.59
C GLY A 807 12.21 -44.01 -10.98
N SER A 808 12.63 -43.30 -12.03
CA SER A 808 12.46 -43.72 -13.42
C SER A 808 13.75 -44.12 -14.15
N ASN A 809 14.91 -44.07 -13.45
CA ASN A 809 16.25 -44.30 -14.01
C ASN A 809 16.56 -43.38 -15.23
N THR A 810 16.00 -42.17 -15.22
CA THR A 810 16.15 -41.16 -16.25
C THR A 810 17.01 -39.99 -15.74
N VAL A 811 17.96 -39.53 -16.54
CA VAL A 811 18.85 -38.39 -16.25
C VAL A 811 18.77 -37.38 -17.38
N TYR A 812 18.34 -36.16 -17.09
CA TYR A 812 18.48 -35.03 -17.99
C TYR A 812 19.92 -34.52 -17.93
N LEU A 813 20.56 -34.30 -19.08
CA LEU A 813 21.98 -33.95 -19.16
C LEU A 813 22.21 -32.86 -20.22
N CYS A 814 23.00 -31.86 -19.86
CA CYS A 814 23.55 -30.90 -20.81
C CYS A 814 25.03 -30.67 -20.50
N GLN A 815 25.90 -30.88 -21.49
CA GLN A 815 27.29 -30.45 -21.45
C GLN A 815 27.42 -29.20 -22.32
N PHE A 816 28.21 -28.23 -21.87
CA PHE A 816 28.35 -26.96 -22.59
C PHE A 816 29.70 -26.30 -22.36
N GLN A 817 30.04 -25.37 -23.25
CA GLN A 817 31.19 -24.48 -23.14
C GLN A 817 30.85 -23.08 -23.65
N GLY A 818 31.53 -22.06 -23.17
CA GLY A 818 31.18 -20.68 -23.52
C GLY A 818 32.25 -19.66 -23.18
N THR A 819 31.89 -18.38 -23.36
CA THR A 819 32.78 -17.25 -23.10
C THR A 819 32.00 -16.03 -22.61
N PHE A 820 32.40 -15.53 -21.45
CA PHE A 820 32.06 -14.19 -20.98
C PHE A 820 33.07 -13.15 -21.51
N SER A 821 32.61 -11.94 -21.78
CA SER A 821 33.45 -10.79 -22.15
C SER A 821 32.86 -9.49 -21.58
N MET A 822 33.37 -8.33 -21.98
CA MET A 822 32.85 -7.00 -21.57
C MET A 822 32.98 -6.73 -20.07
N PHE A 823 34.06 -7.19 -19.45
CA PHE A 823 34.28 -7.10 -18.00
C PHE A 823 34.32 -5.65 -17.55
N THR A 824 33.27 -5.21 -16.86
CA THR A 824 33.13 -3.83 -16.40
C THR A 824 33.22 -3.81 -14.87
N PRO A 825 34.29 -3.24 -14.29
CA PRO A 825 34.48 -3.22 -12.83
C PRO A 825 33.59 -2.15 -12.19
N MET A 826 32.41 -2.53 -11.73
CA MET A 826 31.43 -1.60 -11.12
C MET A 826 31.89 -1.10 -9.75
N SER A 827 32.69 -1.89 -9.04
CA SER A 827 33.38 -1.52 -7.82
C SER A 827 34.64 -2.38 -7.63
N ASP A 828 35.33 -2.24 -6.50
CA ASP A 828 36.46 -3.12 -6.14
C ASP A 828 36.04 -4.60 -5.99
N HIS A 829 34.74 -4.87 -5.81
CA HIS A 829 34.20 -6.21 -5.53
C HIS A 829 33.13 -6.71 -6.51
N ILE A 830 32.73 -5.92 -7.53
CA ILE A 830 31.62 -6.26 -8.43
C ILE A 830 32.03 -6.03 -9.88
N TYR A 831 31.80 -7.03 -10.73
CA TYR A 831 32.08 -6.99 -12.16
C TYR A 831 30.84 -7.37 -12.97
N ASP A 832 30.44 -6.53 -13.91
CA ASP A 832 29.44 -6.91 -14.90
C ASP A 832 30.11 -7.60 -16.09
N LEU A 833 29.46 -8.65 -16.58
CA LEU A 833 29.92 -9.57 -17.61
C LEU A 833 28.82 -9.78 -18.65
N THR A 834 29.24 -10.09 -19.88
CA THR A 834 28.31 -10.45 -20.95
C THR A 834 28.63 -11.83 -21.50
N LEU A 835 27.65 -12.73 -21.46
CA LEU A 835 27.73 -14.03 -22.13
C LEU A 835 27.67 -13.81 -23.64
N THR A 836 28.78 -14.05 -24.32
CA THR A 836 28.91 -13.78 -25.78
C THR A 836 28.92 -15.03 -26.63
N ASN A 837 29.23 -16.18 -26.03
CA ASN A 837 29.20 -17.46 -26.71
C ASN A 837 28.76 -18.56 -25.73
N LEU A 838 27.87 -19.44 -26.19
CA LEU A 838 27.43 -20.63 -25.49
C LEU A 838 27.18 -21.74 -26.50
N GLU A 839 27.89 -22.85 -26.36
CA GLU A 839 27.80 -24.02 -27.22
C GLU A 839 27.42 -25.24 -26.39
N ILE A 840 26.35 -25.93 -26.78
CA ILE A 840 25.94 -27.21 -26.20
C ILE A 840 26.76 -28.33 -26.84
N THR A 841 27.52 -29.07 -26.02
CA THR A 841 28.49 -30.10 -26.43
C THR A 841 28.04 -31.51 -26.09
N THR A 842 26.81 -31.70 -25.56
CA THR A 842 26.21 -33.01 -25.22
C THR A 842 26.21 -34.01 -26.38
N GLY A 843 26.29 -33.53 -27.64
CA GLY A 843 26.31 -34.38 -28.83
C GLY A 843 24.93 -34.91 -29.27
N HIS A 844 23.87 -34.52 -28.55
CA HIS A 844 22.48 -34.82 -28.84
C HIS A 844 21.66 -33.51 -28.88
N PRO A 845 20.68 -33.37 -29.80
CA PRO A 845 19.67 -32.30 -29.78
C PRO A 845 18.88 -32.30 -28.48
N VAL A 846 18.45 -31.14 -28.01
CA VAL A 846 17.57 -30.99 -26.83
C VAL A 846 16.34 -31.89 -26.97
N ASP A 847 15.92 -32.48 -25.86
CA ASP A 847 14.85 -33.48 -25.69
C ASP A 847 15.10 -34.86 -26.32
N GLU A 848 16.24 -35.07 -27.01
CA GLU A 848 16.60 -36.40 -27.50
C GLU A 848 17.00 -37.32 -26.34
N GLY A 849 16.39 -38.52 -26.28
CA GLY A 849 16.72 -39.53 -25.29
C GLY A 849 17.61 -40.66 -25.83
N TRP A 850 18.61 -41.09 -25.04
CA TRP A 850 19.44 -42.26 -25.33
C TRP A 850 19.58 -43.17 -24.11
N ILE A 851 20.10 -44.38 -24.31
CA ILE A 851 20.35 -45.34 -23.21
C ILE A 851 21.84 -45.66 -23.19
N GLU A 852 22.47 -45.47 -22.04
CA GLU A 852 23.87 -45.77 -21.80
C GLU A 852 24.04 -46.37 -20.40
N ASP A 853 24.76 -47.49 -20.30
CA ASP A 853 24.96 -48.25 -19.06
C ASP A 853 23.70 -48.58 -18.25
N GLY A 854 22.57 -48.71 -18.95
CA GLY A 854 21.27 -49.02 -18.36
C GLY A 854 20.48 -47.80 -17.89
N THR A 855 21.08 -46.61 -17.89
CA THR A 855 20.45 -45.31 -17.58
C THR A 855 19.86 -44.71 -18.85
N ARG A 856 18.65 -44.16 -18.76
CA ARG A 856 18.06 -43.37 -19.86
C ARG A 856 18.51 -41.92 -19.69
N TYR A 857 19.27 -41.39 -20.63
CA TYR A 857 19.59 -39.96 -20.65
C TYR A 857 18.62 -39.21 -21.56
N VAL A 858 18.39 -37.93 -21.26
CA VAL A 858 17.64 -36.98 -22.10
C VAL A 858 18.46 -35.70 -22.21
N ALA A 859 18.71 -35.23 -23.43
CA ALA A 859 19.47 -34.01 -23.65
C ALA A 859 18.66 -32.81 -23.16
N ALA A 860 19.27 -31.96 -22.35
CA ALA A 860 18.63 -30.80 -21.74
C ALA A 860 19.27 -29.48 -22.18
N ILE A 861 18.74 -28.37 -21.69
CA ILE A 861 19.32 -27.03 -21.84
C ILE A 861 20.36 -26.74 -20.72
N PRO A 862 21.29 -25.78 -20.92
CA PRO A 862 22.22 -25.35 -19.88
C PRO A 862 21.53 -24.49 -18.82
N TYR A 863 20.77 -25.15 -17.94
CA TYR A 863 19.95 -24.48 -16.93
C TYR A 863 20.77 -23.58 -16.01
N GLY A 864 20.30 -22.36 -15.78
CA GLY A 864 21.00 -21.29 -15.07
C GLY A 864 21.72 -20.30 -16.00
N LEU A 865 22.06 -20.69 -17.23
CA LEU A 865 22.62 -19.80 -18.26
C LEU A 865 21.59 -19.36 -19.31
N ASN A 866 20.37 -19.88 -19.24
CA ASN A 866 19.26 -19.51 -20.11
C ASN A 866 18.61 -18.19 -19.69
N GLY A 867 17.83 -17.60 -20.59
CA GLY A 867 16.96 -16.49 -20.27
C GLY A 867 17.63 -15.11 -20.24
N GLY A 868 18.90 -14.96 -20.62
CA GLY A 868 19.59 -13.65 -20.66
C GLY A 868 21.10 -13.80 -20.90
N ASN A 869 21.78 -12.68 -21.20
CA ASN A 869 23.24 -12.68 -21.38
C ASN A 869 23.99 -11.66 -20.52
N GLU A 870 23.30 -10.94 -19.64
CA GLU A 870 23.91 -10.01 -18.68
C GLU A 870 24.11 -10.74 -17.34
N PHE A 871 25.33 -10.68 -16.81
CA PHE A 871 25.72 -11.36 -15.58
C PHE A 871 26.52 -10.43 -14.68
N SER A 872 26.42 -10.63 -13.37
CA SER A 872 27.27 -9.95 -12.39
C SER A 872 28.09 -10.97 -11.61
N LEU A 873 29.40 -10.73 -11.53
CA LEU A 873 30.35 -11.48 -10.73
C LEU A 873 30.65 -10.70 -9.45
N TYR A 874 30.32 -11.30 -8.33
CA TYR A 874 30.58 -10.80 -6.99
C TYR A 874 31.81 -11.50 -6.41
N LEU A 875 32.77 -10.70 -5.97
CA LEU A 875 34.02 -11.16 -5.38
C LEU A 875 33.85 -11.38 -3.87
N PRO A 876 34.75 -12.14 -3.23
CA PRO A 876 34.80 -12.23 -1.78
C PRO A 876 34.89 -10.83 -1.16
N GLY A 877 34.11 -10.59 -0.11
CA GLY A 877 34.00 -9.30 0.56
C GLY A 877 32.91 -8.37 0.02
N THR A 878 32.18 -8.76 -1.04
CA THR A 878 30.99 -8.01 -1.48
C THR A 878 29.94 -8.03 -0.37
N ALA A 879 29.47 -6.86 0.08
CA ALA A 879 28.40 -6.79 1.06
C ALA A 879 27.09 -7.37 0.48
N ALA A 880 26.36 -8.15 1.28
CA ALA A 880 25.15 -8.85 0.84
C ALA A 880 24.07 -7.90 0.32
N GLU A 881 24.04 -6.65 0.81
CA GLU A 881 23.15 -5.57 0.34
C GLU A 881 23.35 -5.22 -1.15
N PHE A 882 24.56 -5.45 -1.70
CA PHE A 882 24.86 -5.22 -3.10
C PHE A 882 24.61 -6.46 -3.98
N ILE A 883 24.13 -7.56 -3.40
CA ILE A 883 23.81 -8.80 -4.12
C ILE A 883 22.29 -9.00 -4.11
N PRO A 884 21.63 -9.03 -5.28
CA PRO A 884 20.18 -9.19 -5.38
C PRO A 884 19.67 -10.39 -4.59
N GLU A 885 18.53 -10.23 -3.91
CA GLU A 885 17.88 -11.29 -3.13
C GLU A 885 17.65 -12.57 -3.92
N GLU A 886 17.21 -12.43 -5.18
CA GLU A 886 17.07 -13.57 -6.10
C GLU A 886 18.37 -14.32 -6.29
N CYS A 887 19.52 -13.65 -6.36
CA CYS A 887 20.81 -14.33 -6.41
C CYS A 887 21.09 -15.09 -5.11
N ARG A 888 20.76 -14.48 -3.96
CA ARG A 888 21.01 -15.04 -2.63
C ARG A 888 20.17 -16.30 -2.36
N SER A 889 18.96 -16.40 -2.92
CA SER A 889 18.07 -17.55 -2.71
C SER A 889 18.57 -18.87 -3.31
N TRP A 890 19.46 -18.84 -4.32
CA TRP A 890 20.04 -20.05 -4.95
C TRP A 890 21.28 -20.60 -4.23
N ASN A 891 21.18 -20.78 -2.90
CA ASN A 891 22.25 -21.28 -2.02
C ASN A 891 23.26 -20.21 -1.52
N GLY A 892 22.89 -18.93 -1.51
CA GLY A 892 23.75 -17.84 -0.99
C GLY A 892 24.05 -17.94 0.50
N GLU A 893 23.14 -18.52 1.29
CA GLU A 893 23.32 -18.81 2.72
C GLU A 893 24.60 -19.61 3.01
N ALA A 894 24.88 -20.65 2.22
CA ALA A 894 26.10 -21.47 2.36
C ALA A 894 27.41 -20.68 2.15
N TYR A 895 27.31 -19.44 1.65
CA TYR A 895 28.40 -18.52 1.39
C TYR A 895 28.34 -17.26 2.26
N GLY A 896 27.47 -17.23 3.27
CA GLY A 896 27.33 -16.11 4.19
C GLY A 896 26.75 -14.88 3.51
N LEU A 897 25.67 -15.04 2.74
CA LEU A 897 24.91 -13.95 2.12
C LEU A 897 23.59 -13.69 2.82
N TYR A 898 23.69 -13.09 4.00
CA TYR A 898 22.58 -12.62 4.80
C TYR A 898 22.76 -11.10 5.05
N PRO A 899 21.73 -10.31 5.37
CA PRO A 899 21.93 -8.85 5.39
C PRO A 899 22.98 -8.43 6.42
N GLY A 900 23.78 -7.40 6.12
CA GLY A 900 24.91 -6.97 6.96
C GLY A 900 26.16 -7.88 6.90
N THR A 901 26.14 -8.98 6.15
CA THR A 901 27.32 -9.83 5.93
C THR A 901 28.04 -9.51 4.61
N THR A 902 29.16 -10.17 4.38
CA THR A 902 29.89 -10.11 3.11
C THR A 902 30.11 -11.50 2.54
N LEU A 903 29.98 -11.63 1.23
CA LEU A 903 30.22 -12.85 0.48
C LEU A 903 31.57 -13.48 0.84
N SER A 904 31.56 -14.73 1.31
CA SER A 904 32.79 -15.46 1.70
C SER A 904 33.52 -16.11 0.51
N GLY A 905 32.81 -16.34 -0.61
CA GLY A 905 33.32 -16.95 -1.84
C GLY A 905 33.17 -16.04 -3.05
N TYR A 906 32.92 -16.63 -4.22
CA TYR A 906 32.49 -15.87 -5.40
C TYR A 906 31.08 -16.27 -5.77
N SER A 907 30.34 -15.33 -6.34
CA SER A 907 29.02 -15.58 -6.89
C SER A 907 28.94 -15.06 -8.32
N LEU A 908 28.34 -15.84 -9.20
CA LEU A 908 28.05 -15.45 -10.58
C LEU A 908 26.53 -15.45 -10.74
N TYR A 909 25.95 -14.29 -11.03
CA TYR A 909 24.52 -14.08 -11.10
C TYR A 909 24.08 -13.84 -12.54
N ASN A 910 23.11 -14.62 -13.02
CA ASN A 910 22.38 -14.34 -14.25
C ASN A 910 21.28 -13.32 -13.94
N VAL A 911 21.48 -12.06 -14.34
CA VAL A 911 20.64 -10.92 -13.91
C VAL A 911 19.17 -11.12 -14.28
N ARG A 912 18.91 -11.63 -15.48
CA ARG A 912 17.55 -11.79 -15.96
C ARG A 912 16.91 -13.11 -15.54
N GLY A 913 17.71 -14.18 -15.54
CA GLY A 913 17.23 -15.48 -15.08
C GLY A 913 16.92 -15.50 -13.59
N GLY A 914 17.47 -14.54 -12.83
CA GLY A 914 17.44 -14.53 -11.38
C GLY A 914 18.29 -15.64 -10.78
N TYR A 915 19.23 -16.23 -11.54
CA TYR A 915 19.94 -17.46 -11.14
C TYR A 915 21.30 -17.17 -10.50
N GLY A 916 21.46 -17.57 -9.24
CA GLY A 916 22.71 -17.42 -8.49
C GLY A 916 23.58 -18.67 -8.54
N PHE A 917 24.82 -18.53 -8.99
CA PHE A 917 25.84 -19.58 -8.94
C PHE A 917 26.87 -19.25 -7.86
N PHE A 918 27.41 -20.26 -7.18
CA PHE A 918 28.38 -20.07 -6.10
C PHE A 918 29.55 -21.07 -6.14
N THR A 919 30.72 -20.69 -5.62
CA THR A 919 31.95 -21.49 -5.77
C THR A 919 32.02 -22.77 -4.91
N TYR A 920 32.15 -23.93 -5.55
CA TYR A 920 32.06 -25.27 -4.94
C TYR A 920 33.03 -25.56 -3.77
N ASP A 921 34.24 -25.01 -3.77
CA ASP A 921 35.31 -25.39 -2.82
C ASP A 921 35.42 -24.51 -1.56
N ASN A 922 34.59 -23.46 -1.43
CA ASN A 922 34.65 -22.50 -0.32
C ASN A 922 33.42 -22.49 0.60
N ALA A 923 32.53 -23.49 0.48
CA ALA A 923 31.45 -23.64 1.45
C ALA A 923 32.06 -23.76 2.85
N ALA A 924 31.67 -22.88 3.78
CA ALA A 924 32.04 -23.01 5.18
C ALA A 924 31.64 -24.41 5.66
N PRO A 925 32.41 -25.07 6.54
CA PRO A 925 32.02 -26.38 7.04
C PRO A 925 30.69 -26.25 7.77
N ILE A 926 29.61 -26.74 7.15
CA ILE A 926 28.28 -26.83 7.73
C ILE A 926 28.41 -27.71 8.97
N GLY A 927 28.36 -27.09 10.15
CA GLY A 927 28.23 -27.80 11.40
C GLY A 927 26.92 -28.57 11.35
N ARG A 928 27.01 -29.89 11.25
CA ARG A 928 25.90 -30.75 11.67
C ARG A 928 25.86 -30.69 13.18
N ASP A 929 24.95 -29.91 13.73
CA ASP A 929 24.30 -30.20 15.00
C ASP A 929 22.78 -30.12 14.77
#